data_AF-A0A0R0A9I1-F1
#
_entry.id   AF-A0A0R0A9I1-F1
#
_cell.length_a   1.000
_cell.length_b   1.000
_cell.length_c   1.000
_cell.angle_alpha   90.00
_cell.angle_beta   90.00
_cell.angle_gamma   90.00
#
_symmetry.space_group_name_H-M   'P 1'
#
loop_
_entity.id
_entity.type
_entity.pdbx_description
1 polymer ?
#
loop_
_entity_poly.entity_id
_entity_poly.type
_entity_poly.pdbx_seq_one_letter_code
_entity_poly.pdbx_strand_id
1 'polypeptide(L)'
;MPCVPSRSRLLLLSLVLAASSLSGCTDRSEAENPAANAAAVPADAVTGPAAAAPLLAALRGQLEGHRRIIVLLADEAQQSAADRSTSSRIGQQLFHDGLAQREAIATQFDRLLRGASPQRFATLSAVLDYIESAPELFDADRLAFREVLRELQVRVGADSSLPAVKLHQRIGEDLEALDAIERNYNQEITRIFSRFERTRAIDLKREKWEDYIAHLRKQYSREAILRDYGVIEPYPMSMRDSEREIFGRDLPAKTVVLTFDDGPHKAYTEEVVAILKRYDVPGVFFEVGRNLGTVQADGSVALGPMAGISRNLMEQGYAVGNHSLTHAQLSRTSGDALREQVLATDTLLKGVDSRRAPLFRFPYGARNAEGLQLLGEAGLKSIMWNIDSMDWADPVPESIVQRVLEQVHKEQKGIILFHDIHDRAVKALPQILDRLIADGYQFAGWNGRDFTVSRARQGARDEATVTTGYGKSWAIVIGIDEYAKWPKLEYAGRDAQSIADTLTGQFGFPSSQVIVLKNEQATRNNILAAFHDRLVDDRTGKNDRVFVFFAGHGATRQLASGRDLGYIIPVDSDPNEFATDAIAMTDIQNIAESLQAKHVLFVMDACYSGLGLSRGGGSSSTFLRENARRSARQMLTAGGADQQVADSGPNGHSVFTWVLLQALGGKGDLNGDGLITGTELAAYVAPAVSAVSKQTPAFGSLPGSQGGEFVFQLPDSQEFLTADTRQLSADAIALNSRVEAVQETRPGGDAKAPVTVADLQGGRSTLQVPAAVPLSERQRAQQANDRGLQLYREKRYDEAVAQFTEALKLRPDFALAANNLGFVYYRQQRYAEAARWLENTLKIDPSRAVAYLNLGDAYFHLGDTARARQAYTTYLELQPTGGGAAQARAQLQKL
;
A
#
# COMPACT_ATOMS: atom_id res chain seq x y z
N MET A 1 -26.07 -49.37 -37.72
CA MET A 1 -26.07 -50.85 -37.76
C MET A 1 -25.41 -51.39 -36.48
N PRO A 2 -25.65 -52.66 -36.08
CA PRO A 2 -25.28 -53.24 -34.77
C PRO A 2 -23.84 -53.84 -34.77
N CYS A 3 -23.25 -54.55 -33.78
CA CYS A 3 -23.68 -55.43 -32.65
C CYS A 3 -22.69 -55.27 -31.44
N VAL A 4 -22.97 -55.55 -30.14
CA VAL A 4 -23.36 -56.80 -29.42
C VAL A 4 -22.30 -57.91 -29.59
N PRO A 5 -21.64 -58.49 -28.53
CA PRO A 5 -22.28 -59.21 -27.40
C PRO A 5 -21.56 -59.11 -26.02
N SER A 6 -21.85 -59.93 -24.99
CA SER A 6 -23.11 -60.12 -24.24
C SER A 6 -22.94 -61.05 -22.99
N ARG A 7 -23.75 -60.85 -21.92
CA ARG A 7 -24.19 -61.87 -20.90
C ARG A 7 -23.11 -62.44 -19.95
N SER A 8 -23.40 -62.98 -18.74
CA SER A 8 -24.65 -63.12 -17.94
C SER A 8 -24.37 -63.48 -16.45
N ARG A 9 -25.26 -63.04 -15.53
CA ARG A 9 -25.93 -63.75 -14.38
C ARG A 9 -25.21 -64.84 -13.51
N LEU A 10 -25.59 -65.18 -12.26
CA LEU A 10 -26.41 -64.66 -11.12
C LEU A 10 -26.40 -65.77 -10.00
N LEU A 11 -27.04 -65.58 -8.82
CA LEU A 11 -27.26 -66.54 -7.69
C LEU A 11 -26.04 -66.81 -6.75
N LEU A 12 -26.14 -67.35 -5.51
CA LEU A 12 -27.05 -67.28 -4.30
C LEU A 12 -26.46 -68.28 -3.22
N LEU A 13 -26.85 -68.51 -1.94
CA LEU A 13 -27.86 -68.09 -0.92
C LEU A 13 -27.38 -68.59 0.50
N SER A 14 -28.13 -68.27 1.59
CA SER A 14 -28.28 -69.06 2.87
C SER A 14 -27.26 -68.82 4.03
N LEU A 15 -27.65 -68.48 5.30
CA LEU A 15 -28.21 -69.24 6.47
C LEU A 15 -27.12 -69.86 7.42
N VAL A 16 -27.25 -70.05 8.77
CA VAL A 16 -28.20 -69.58 9.83
C VAL A 16 -27.73 -69.92 11.29
N LEU A 17 -28.25 -69.25 12.34
CA LEU A 17 -28.23 -69.59 13.82
C LEU A 17 -26.87 -69.69 14.57
N ALA A 18 -26.72 -69.68 15.92
CA ALA A 18 -27.60 -69.48 17.11
C ALA A 18 -26.77 -68.80 18.27
N ALA A 19 -27.32 -67.99 19.19
CA ALA A 19 -27.84 -68.30 20.57
C ALA A 19 -26.84 -69.01 21.55
N SER A 20 -26.77 -68.76 22.88
CA SER A 20 -27.72 -68.13 23.84
C SER A 20 -27.07 -67.55 25.13
N SER A 21 -27.70 -66.53 25.76
CA SER A 21 -27.90 -66.22 27.21
C SER A 21 -26.90 -66.70 28.31
N LEU A 22 -26.58 -65.91 29.37
CA LEU A 22 -27.48 -65.55 30.50
C LEU A 22 -26.94 -64.44 31.45
N SER A 23 -27.88 -63.66 32.03
CA SER A 23 -27.93 -63.06 33.40
C SER A 23 -26.81 -62.18 33.99
N GLY A 24 -27.20 -60.99 34.49
CA GLY A 24 -26.47 -60.24 35.53
C GLY A 24 -26.85 -58.75 35.62
N CYS A 25 -27.47 -58.31 36.73
CA CYS A 25 -27.78 -56.89 36.98
C CYS A 25 -26.68 -56.22 37.82
N THR A 26 -26.24 -55.00 37.48
CA THR A 26 -26.50 -53.74 38.23
C THR A 26 -25.65 -52.56 37.73
N ASP A 27 -26.34 -51.46 37.41
CA ASP A 27 -25.99 -50.04 37.64
C ASP A 27 -24.80 -49.35 36.88
N ARG A 28 -25.03 -48.05 36.62
CA ARG A 28 -24.15 -46.94 36.16
C ARG A 28 -23.60 -46.82 34.72
N SER A 29 -23.57 -45.54 34.32
CA SER A 29 -22.77 -44.85 33.28
C SER A 29 -22.90 -45.27 31.80
N GLU A 30 -23.60 -44.39 31.06
CA GLU A 30 -23.10 -43.73 29.84
C GLU A 30 -22.21 -44.53 28.86
N ALA A 31 -22.84 -45.14 27.85
CA ALA A 31 -22.45 -44.94 26.44
C ALA A 31 -23.46 -45.62 25.50
N GLU A 32 -24.16 -44.86 24.66
CA GLU A 32 -24.72 -45.40 23.41
C GLU A 32 -24.47 -44.43 22.24
N ASN A 33 -23.91 -44.97 21.17
CA ASN A 33 -23.70 -44.30 19.89
C ASN A 33 -24.40 -45.12 18.80
N PRO A 34 -25.65 -44.79 18.41
CA PRO A 34 -26.41 -45.56 17.44
C PRO A 34 -26.37 -44.93 16.04
N ALA A 35 -25.57 -45.54 15.15
CA ALA A 35 -25.78 -45.45 13.70
C ALA A 35 -26.47 -46.74 13.23
N ALA A 36 -27.53 -46.70 12.42
CA ALA A 36 -28.37 -45.59 12.00
C ALA A 36 -29.74 -46.15 11.52
N ASN A 37 -30.72 -45.29 11.28
CA ASN A 37 -31.90 -45.67 10.49
C ASN A 37 -32.19 -44.58 9.45
N ALA A 38 -31.71 -44.80 8.22
CA ALA A 38 -31.66 -43.78 7.18
C ALA A 38 -32.96 -43.73 6.36
N ALA A 39 -33.81 -42.74 6.64
CA ALA A 39 -34.84 -42.30 5.70
C ALA A 39 -34.21 -41.36 4.65
N ALA A 40 -34.43 -41.62 3.37
CA ALA A 40 -33.90 -40.77 2.30
C ALA A 40 -34.66 -39.42 2.23
N VAL A 41 -33.93 -38.32 2.39
CA VAL A 41 -34.46 -36.95 2.27
C VAL A 41 -34.35 -36.49 0.81
N PRO A 42 -35.37 -35.84 0.21
CA PRO A 42 -35.29 -35.31 -1.15
C PRO A 42 -34.27 -34.17 -1.27
N ALA A 43 -33.66 -34.04 -2.46
CA ALA A 43 -32.46 -33.23 -2.68
C ALA A 43 -32.62 -31.70 -2.53
N ASP A 44 -33.85 -31.17 -2.47
CA ASP A 44 -34.16 -29.74 -2.38
C ASP A 44 -34.34 -29.21 -0.94
N ALA A 45 -34.11 -30.04 0.08
CA ALA A 45 -34.43 -29.72 1.48
C ALA A 45 -33.23 -29.33 2.37
N VAL A 46 -32.08 -28.96 1.78
CA VAL A 46 -30.85 -28.62 2.52
C VAL A 46 -30.68 -27.10 2.63
N THR A 47 -31.00 -26.53 3.80
CA THR A 47 -30.91 -25.08 4.05
C THR A 47 -29.54 -24.65 4.60
N GLY A 48 -29.03 -23.53 4.08
CA GLY A 48 -27.92 -22.74 4.63
C GLY A 48 -26.72 -23.54 5.18
N PRO A 49 -26.54 -23.66 6.51
CA PRO A 49 -25.36 -24.29 7.11
C PRO A 49 -25.05 -25.70 6.60
N ALA A 50 -26.08 -26.51 6.32
CA ALA A 50 -25.89 -27.88 5.83
C ALA A 50 -25.43 -27.93 4.36
N ALA A 51 -25.76 -26.91 3.55
CA ALA A 51 -25.25 -26.78 2.18
C ALA A 51 -23.81 -26.25 2.15
N ALA A 52 -23.41 -25.46 3.16
CA ALA A 52 -22.06 -24.95 3.33
C ALA A 52 -21.06 -26.03 3.82
N ALA A 53 -21.54 -27.14 4.39
CA ALA A 53 -20.70 -28.15 5.05
C ALA A 53 -19.47 -28.65 4.24
N PRO A 54 -19.53 -28.88 2.91
CA PRO A 54 -18.34 -29.28 2.13
C PRO A 54 -17.28 -28.17 2.03
N LEU A 55 -17.71 -26.91 1.86
CA LEU A 55 -16.82 -25.74 1.84
C LEU A 55 -16.21 -25.51 3.24
N LEU A 56 -17.02 -25.60 4.29
CA LEU A 56 -16.56 -25.48 5.68
C LEU A 56 -15.56 -26.59 6.07
N ALA A 57 -15.75 -27.82 5.58
CA ALA A 57 -14.79 -28.91 5.78
C ALA A 57 -13.46 -28.65 5.04
N ALA A 58 -13.52 -28.14 3.81
CA ALA A 58 -12.31 -27.79 3.05
C ALA A 58 -11.54 -26.61 3.68
N LEU A 59 -12.25 -25.56 4.13
CA LEU A 59 -11.66 -24.43 4.86
C LEU A 59 -10.99 -24.88 6.16
N ARG A 60 -11.60 -25.81 6.91
CA ARG A 60 -10.99 -26.40 8.11
C ARG A 60 -9.70 -27.17 7.79
N GLY A 61 -9.64 -27.87 6.66
CA GLY A 61 -8.40 -28.51 6.17
C GLY A 61 -7.29 -27.50 5.86
N GLN A 62 -7.63 -26.41 5.17
CA GLN A 62 -6.68 -25.33 4.86
C GLN A 62 -6.15 -24.67 6.15
N LEU A 63 -7.03 -24.44 7.13
CA LEU A 63 -6.65 -23.90 8.44
C LEU A 63 -5.77 -24.87 9.22
N GLU A 64 -6.02 -26.17 9.17
CA GLU A 64 -5.15 -27.18 9.78
C GLU A 64 -3.73 -27.16 9.15
N GLY A 65 -3.65 -27.06 7.81
CA GLY A 65 -2.37 -26.86 7.12
C GLY A 65 -1.63 -25.60 7.60
N HIS A 66 -2.34 -24.47 7.66
CA HIS A 66 -1.80 -23.19 8.14
C HIS A 66 -1.30 -23.27 9.60
N ARG A 67 -2.10 -23.82 10.51
CA ARG A 67 -1.72 -24.06 11.92
C ARG A 67 -0.48 -24.95 12.05
N ARG A 68 -0.36 -26.02 11.23
CA ARG A 68 0.84 -26.89 11.21
C ARG A 68 2.09 -26.15 10.72
N ILE A 69 1.98 -25.30 9.70
CA ILE A 69 3.11 -24.47 9.21
C ILE A 69 3.59 -23.52 10.33
N ILE A 70 2.68 -22.87 11.05
CA ILE A 70 3.01 -22.03 12.22
C ILE A 70 3.78 -22.85 13.27
N VAL A 71 3.28 -24.02 13.67
CA VAL A 71 3.93 -24.88 14.70
C VAL A 71 5.31 -25.38 14.27
N LEU A 72 5.51 -25.70 12.98
CA LEU A 72 6.81 -26.09 12.46
C LEU A 72 7.84 -24.96 12.59
N LEU A 73 7.47 -23.73 12.20
CA LEU A 73 8.39 -22.60 12.08
C LEU A 73 8.56 -21.77 13.37
N ALA A 74 7.64 -21.84 14.33
CA ALA A 74 7.59 -20.95 15.51
C ALA A 74 8.87 -20.89 16.38
N ASP A 75 9.72 -21.93 16.35
CA ASP A 75 10.97 -21.99 17.13
C ASP A 75 12.23 -22.06 16.25
N GLU A 76 12.20 -21.53 15.02
CA GLU A 76 13.30 -21.70 14.03
C GLU A 76 14.69 -21.40 14.62
N ALA A 77 14.82 -20.32 15.40
CA ALA A 77 16.08 -19.90 16.03
C ALA A 77 16.66 -20.89 17.06
N GLN A 78 15.88 -21.89 17.50
CA GLN A 78 16.29 -22.93 18.45
C GLN A 78 16.56 -24.29 17.78
N GLN A 79 16.30 -24.41 16.47
CA GLN A 79 16.44 -25.66 15.70
C GLN A 79 17.86 -25.87 15.15
N SER A 80 18.29 -27.13 15.00
CA SER A 80 19.54 -27.44 14.29
C SER A 80 19.44 -27.06 12.81
N ALA A 81 20.58 -27.00 12.11
CA ALA A 81 20.58 -26.70 10.67
C ALA A 81 19.84 -27.76 9.83
N ALA A 82 19.82 -29.01 10.29
CA ALA A 82 19.12 -30.11 9.62
C ALA A 82 17.61 -30.06 9.91
N ASP A 83 17.23 -29.86 11.19
CA ASP A 83 15.84 -29.67 11.61
C ASP A 83 15.17 -28.50 10.87
N ARG A 84 15.90 -27.39 10.66
CA ARG A 84 15.42 -26.24 9.89
C ARG A 84 15.21 -26.58 8.42
N SER A 85 16.20 -27.20 7.78
CA SER A 85 16.06 -27.61 6.37
C SER A 85 14.88 -28.56 6.17
N THR A 86 14.65 -29.47 7.12
CA THR A 86 13.51 -30.40 7.11
C THR A 86 12.18 -29.71 7.44
N SER A 87 12.14 -28.81 8.41
CA SER A 87 10.93 -28.05 8.79
C SER A 87 10.50 -27.10 7.68
N SER A 88 11.44 -26.42 7.02
CA SER A 88 11.16 -25.60 5.82
C SER A 88 10.63 -26.45 4.67
N ARG A 89 11.26 -27.61 4.38
CA ARG A 89 10.81 -28.53 3.30
C ARG A 89 9.41 -29.12 3.56
N ILE A 90 9.07 -29.45 4.80
CA ILE A 90 7.73 -29.95 5.16
C ILE A 90 6.72 -28.80 5.25
N GLY A 91 7.15 -27.61 5.67
CA GLY A 91 6.37 -26.37 5.56
C GLY A 91 6.01 -26.05 4.10
N GLN A 92 6.96 -26.18 3.17
CA GLN A 92 6.71 -26.08 1.72
C GLN A 92 5.68 -27.12 1.29
N GLN A 93 5.87 -28.40 1.63
CA GLN A 93 4.90 -29.42 1.24
C GLN A 93 3.49 -29.12 1.77
N LEU A 94 3.34 -28.79 3.05
CA LEU A 94 2.05 -28.39 3.64
C LEU A 94 1.46 -27.13 3.00
N PHE A 95 2.29 -26.18 2.56
CA PHE A 95 1.85 -24.99 1.84
C PHE A 95 1.33 -25.33 0.44
N HIS A 96 2.05 -26.15 -0.35
CA HIS A 96 1.59 -26.58 -1.68
C HIS A 96 0.39 -27.55 -1.60
N ASP A 97 0.32 -28.42 -0.58
CA ASP A 97 -0.88 -29.20 -0.26
C ASP A 97 -2.06 -28.25 0.05
N GLY A 98 -1.80 -27.15 0.78
CA GLY A 98 -2.74 -26.04 1.01
C GLY A 98 -3.13 -25.26 -0.26
N LEU A 99 -2.22 -25.09 -1.23
CA LEU A 99 -2.53 -24.50 -2.54
C LEU A 99 -3.48 -25.40 -3.34
N ALA A 100 -3.26 -26.72 -3.33
CA ALA A 100 -4.17 -27.68 -3.97
C ALA A 100 -5.56 -27.70 -3.28
N GLN A 101 -5.61 -27.58 -1.96
CA GLN A 101 -6.87 -27.38 -1.23
C GLN A 101 -7.54 -26.05 -1.59
N ARG A 102 -6.78 -24.95 -1.73
CA ARG A 102 -7.29 -23.66 -2.21
C ARG A 102 -7.84 -23.73 -3.63
N GLU A 103 -7.16 -24.44 -4.54
CA GLU A 103 -7.63 -24.71 -5.92
C GLU A 103 -8.95 -25.52 -5.91
N ALA A 104 -9.10 -26.47 -4.97
CA ALA A 104 -10.34 -27.23 -4.76
C ALA A 104 -11.47 -26.42 -4.09
N ILE A 105 -11.15 -25.46 -3.21
CA ILE A 105 -12.08 -24.51 -2.59
C ILE A 105 -12.58 -23.50 -3.64
N ALA A 106 -11.67 -22.92 -4.41
CA ALA A 106 -11.96 -22.12 -5.59
C ALA A 106 -12.90 -22.86 -6.55
N THR A 107 -12.58 -24.11 -6.91
CA THR A 107 -13.43 -24.96 -7.76
C THR A 107 -14.80 -25.28 -7.15
N GLN A 108 -14.96 -25.20 -5.82
CA GLN A 108 -16.26 -25.27 -5.16
C GLN A 108 -17.02 -23.94 -5.26
N PHE A 109 -16.38 -22.80 -5.00
CA PHE A 109 -16.99 -21.48 -5.20
C PHE A 109 -17.38 -21.24 -6.67
N ASP A 110 -16.53 -21.60 -7.63
CA ASP A 110 -16.81 -21.50 -9.06
C ASP A 110 -18.03 -22.35 -9.46
N ARG A 111 -18.27 -23.49 -8.81
CA ARG A 111 -19.49 -24.30 -9.02
C ARG A 111 -20.71 -23.66 -8.36
N LEU A 112 -20.56 -23.14 -7.13
CA LEU A 112 -21.62 -22.50 -6.36
C LEU A 112 -22.12 -21.20 -7.02
N LEU A 113 -21.21 -20.37 -7.53
CA LEU A 113 -21.50 -19.11 -8.23
C LEU A 113 -22.09 -19.33 -9.64
N ARG A 114 -21.65 -20.38 -10.36
CA ARG A 114 -22.28 -20.79 -11.64
C ARG A 114 -23.69 -21.36 -11.47
N GLY A 115 -24.06 -21.83 -10.29
CA GLY A 115 -25.41 -22.32 -10.00
C GLY A 115 -26.42 -21.17 -9.94
N ALA A 116 -27.54 -21.28 -10.66
CA ALA A 116 -28.60 -20.25 -10.68
C ALA A 116 -29.50 -20.23 -9.42
N SER A 117 -29.15 -20.99 -8.38
CA SER A 117 -29.90 -21.10 -7.13
C SER A 117 -29.73 -19.85 -6.26
N PRO A 118 -30.83 -19.17 -5.83
CA PRO A 118 -30.75 -18.07 -4.86
C PRO A 118 -30.08 -18.45 -3.54
N GLN A 119 -30.19 -19.73 -3.14
CA GLN A 119 -29.56 -20.29 -1.94
C GLN A 119 -28.02 -20.27 -2.01
N ARG A 120 -27.41 -20.02 -3.18
CA ARG A 120 -25.95 -19.83 -3.31
C ARG A 120 -25.43 -18.72 -2.39
N PHE A 121 -26.16 -17.61 -2.29
CA PHE A 121 -25.78 -16.48 -1.44
C PHE A 121 -25.96 -16.80 0.05
N ALA A 122 -26.96 -17.59 0.42
CA ALA A 122 -27.11 -18.07 1.80
C ALA A 122 -26.01 -19.09 2.18
N THR A 123 -25.53 -19.89 1.22
CA THR A 123 -24.40 -20.81 1.39
C THR A 123 -23.09 -20.05 1.55
N LEU A 124 -22.88 -18.98 0.76
CA LEU A 124 -21.74 -18.08 0.87
C LEU A 124 -21.76 -17.29 2.19
N SER A 125 -22.92 -16.77 2.60
CA SER A 125 -23.08 -16.17 3.93
C SER A 125 -22.70 -17.16 5.03
N ALA A 126 -23.21 -18.40 5.03
CA ALA A 126 -22.86 -19.40 6.05
C ALA A 126 -21.35 -19.78 6.08
N VAL A 127 -20.61 -19.52 4.99
CA VAL A 127 -19.14 -19.63 4.95
C VAL A 127 -18.46 -18.40 5.56
N LEU A 128 -18.96 -17.19 5.31
CA LEU A 128 -18.46 -15.96 5.93
C LEU A 128 -18.81 -15.89 7.41
N ASP A 129 -20.04 -16.25 7.80
CA ASP A 129 -20.50 -16.36 9.19
C ASP A 129 -19.53 -17.27 10.01
N TYR A 130 -18.99 -18.33 9.41
CA TYR A 130 -17.95 -19.17 10.01
C TYR A 130 -16.62 -18.43 10.18
N ILE A 131 -16.08 -17.81 9.12
CA ILE A 131 -14.80 -17.09 9.15
C ILE A 131 -14.85 -15.90 10.13
N GLU A 132 -15.97 -15.19 10.18
CA GLU A 132 -16.21 -14.08 11.09
C GLU A 132 -16.40 -14.56 12.53
N SER A 133 -17.36 -15.44 12.80
CA SER A 133 -17.96 -15.59 14.13
C SER A 133 -17.77 -16.96 14.81
N ALA A 134 -17.14 -17.93 14.15
CA ALA A 134 -17.00 -19.28 14.71
C ALA A 134 -16.20 -19.26 16.04
N PRO A 135 -16.73 -19.85 17.12
CA PRO A 135 -16.14 -19.75 18.46
C PRO A 135 -14.85 -20.55 18.64
N GLU A 136 -14.52 -21.45 17.71
CA GLU A 136 -13.24 -22.19 17.67
C GLU A 136 -12.10 -21.48 16.92
N LEU A 137 -12.34 -20.27 16.38
CA LEU A 137 -11.34 -19.47 15.66
C LEU A 137 -10.78 -18.34 16.52
N PHE A 138 -9.46 -18.35 16.72
CA PHE A 138 -8.69 -17.19 17.17
C PHE A 138 -8.60 -16.17 16.03
N ASP A 139 -8.39 -14.89 16.36
CA ASP A 139 -8.29 -13.85 15.32
C ASP A 139 -7.13 -14.10 14.35
N ALA A 140 -6.04 -14.71 14.83
CA ALA A 140 -4.92 -15.14 14.00
C ALA A 140 -5.29 -16.28 13.01
N ASP A 141 -6.23 -17.16 13.35
CA ASP A 141 -6.70 -18.22 12.44
C ASP A 141 -7.41 -17.62 11.22
N ARG A 142 -8.10 -16.48 11.40
CA ARG A 142 -8.87 -15.81 10.35
C ARG A 142 -7.96 -15.36 9.19
N LEU A 143 -6.68 -15.05 9.47
CA LEU A 143 -5.68 -14.72 8.45
C LEU A 143 -5.41 -15.86 7.46
N ALA A 144 -5.60 -17.12 7.87
CA ALA A 144 -5.49 -18.28 6.98
C ALA A 144 -6.46 -18.22 5.79
N PHE A 145 -7.56 -17.49 5.93
CA PHE A 145 -8.61 -17.35 4.92
C PHE A 145 -8.45 -16.10 4.03
N ARG A 146 -7.48 -15.21 4.29
CA ARG A 146 -7.30 -13.95 3.53
C ARG A 146 -7.29 -14.17 2.01
N GLU A 147 -6.45 -15.08 1.54
CA GLU A 147 -6.33 -15.34 0.09
C GLU A 147 -7.61 -15.92 -0.50
N VAL A 148 -8.34 -16.74 0.28
CA VAL A 148 -9.63 -17.30 -0.13
C VAL A 148 -10.70 -16.20 -0.20
N LEU A 149 -10.67 -15.23 0.72
CA LEU A 149 -11.55 -14.07 0.66
C LEU A 149 -11.20 -13.14 -0.51
N ARG A 150 -9.92 -12.84 -0.79
CA ARG A 150 -9.52 -12.09 -2.00
C ARG A 150 -9.98 -12.80 -3.28
N GLU A 151 -9.76 -14.11 -3.35
CA GLU A 151 -10.18 -14.95 -4.46
C GLU A 151 -11.71 -15.05 -4.62
N LEU A 152 -12.45 -15.09 -3.53
CA LEU A 152 -13.91 -15.08 -3.54
C LEU A 152 -14.43 -13.69 -3.93
N GLN A 153 -13.82 -12.61 -3.44
CA GLN A 153 -14.18 -11.24 -3.79
C GLN A 153 -14.09 -11.02 -5.30
N VAL A 154 -12.98 -11.39 -5.93
CA VAL A 154 -12.79 -11.28 -7.40
C VAL A 154 -13.84 -12.09 -8.17
N ARG A 155 -14.17 -13.31 -7.70
CA ARG A 155 -15.20 -14.17 -8.33
C ARG A 155 -16.61 -13.65 -8.15
N VAL A 156 -16.92 -13.09 -6.99
CA VAL A 156 -18.21 -12.45 -6.69
C VAL A 156 -18.36 -11.12 -7.46
N GLY A 157 -17.27 -10.37 -7.65
CA GLY A 157 -17.25 -9.12 -8.43
C GLY A 157 -17.51 -9.29 -9.93
N ALA A 158 -17.41 -10.52 -10.45
CA ALA A 158 -17.85 -10.85 -11.81
C ALA A 158 -19.39 -10.96 -11.94
N ASP A 159 -20.11 -11.05 -10.83
CA ASP A 159 -21.58 -11.02 -10.77
C ASP A 159 -22.04 -9.61 -10.36
N SER A 160 -22.58 -8.86 -11.31
CA SER A 160 -23.07 -7.49 -11.09
C SER A 160 -24.45 -7.42 -10.42
N SER A 161 -25.02 -8.56 -9.98
CA SER A 161 -26.27 -8.56 -9.23
C SER A 161 -26.10 -7.97 -7.83
N LEU A 162 -27.12 -7.26 -7.36
CA LEU A 162 -27.11 -6.59 -6.05
C LEU A 162 -26.74 -7.50 -4.85
N PRO A 163 -27.15 -8.78 -4.77
CA PRO A 163 -26.68 -9.69 -3.71
C PRO A 163 -25.17 -9.97 -3.80
N ALA A 164 -24.61 -10.08 -5.01
CA ALA A 164 -23.18 -10.23 -5.22
C ALA A 164 -22.41 -8.94 -4.91
N VAL A 165 -22.92 -7.77 -5.30
CA VAL A 165 -22.31 -6.47 -4.91
C VAL A 165 -22.27 -6.31 -3.38
N LYS A 166 -23.36 -6.65 -2.67
CA LYS A 166 -23.38 -6.65 -1.19
C LYS A 166 -22.43 -7.68 -0.59
N LEU A 167 -22.29 -8.85 -1.20
CA LEU A 167 -21.34 -9.87 -0.77
C LEU A 167 -19.88 -9.45 -1.02
N HIS A 168 -19.60 -8.79 -2.16
CA HIS A 168 -18.29 -8.21 -2.47
C HIS A 168 -17.93 -7.07 -1.50
N GLN A 169 -18.91 -6.27 -1.08
CA GLN A 169 -18.74 -5.29 0.00
C GLN A 169 -18.47 -5.99 1.34
N ARG A 170 -19.27 -6.98 1.74
CA ARG A 170 -19.03 -7.77 2.97
C ARG A 170 -17.61 -8.33 3.00
N ILE A 171 -17.21 -9.06 1.96
CA ILE A 171 -15.85 -9.61 1.83
C ILE A 171 -14.78 -8.50 1.78
N GLY A 172 -15.10 -7.31 1.25
CA GLY A 172 -14.22 -6.15 1.30
C GLY A 172 -14.04 -5.60 2.71
N GLU A 173 -15.12 -5.51 3.48
CA GLU A 173 -15.08 -5.13 4.90
C GLU A 173 -14.42 -6.21 5.77
N ASP A 174 -14.57 -7.49 5.41
CA ASP A 174 -13.85 -8.63 6.02
C ASP A 174 -12.35 -8.59 5.71
N LEU A 175 -11.97 -8.20 4.49
CA LEU A 175 -10.57 -8.01 4.10
C LEU A 175 -9.97 -6.77 4.75
N GLU A 176 -10.71 -5.65 4.83
CA GLU A 176 -10.34 -4.49 5.65
C GLU A 176 -10.18 -4.89 7.13
N ALA A 177 -11.00 -5.82 7.64
CA ALA A 177 -10.94 -6.35 8.99
C ALA A 177 -9.80 -7.37 9.21
N LEU A 178 -9.45 -8.20 8.23
CA LEU A 178 -8.26 -9.06 8.28
C LEU A 178 -6.98 -8.23 8.22
N ASP A 179 -6.94 -7.23 7.34
CA ASP A 179 -5.88 -6.22 7.32
C ASP A 179 -5.89 -5.42 8.64
N ALA A 180 -7.03 -5.25 9.32
CA ALA A 180 -7.10 -4.66 10.66
C ALA A 180 -6.63 -5.62 11.77
N ILE A 181 -6.86 -6.92 11.66
CA ILE A 181 -6.35 -7.96 12.57
C ILE A 181 -4.81 -8.02 12.47
N GLU A 182 -4.27 -8.01 11.26
CA GLU A 182 -2.83 -7.87 11.00
C GLU A 182 -2.26 -6.55 11.55
N ARG A 183 -2.92 -5.41 11.32
CA ARG A 183 -2.53 -4.10 11.89
C ARG A 183 -2.66 -4.06 13.42
N ASN A 184 -3.60 -4.81 13.99
CA ASN A 184 -3.77 -5.05 15.42
C ASN A 184 -2.64 -5.92 16.01
N TYR A 185 -1.48 -6.00 15.31
CA TYR A 185 -0.18 -6.45 15.83
C TYR A 185 0.99 -5.41 15.76
N ASN A 186 0.85 -4.18 16.29
CA ASN A 186 1.90 -3.12 16.42
C ASN A 186 2.00 -2.41 17.84
N GLN A 187 2.57 -3.03 18.93
CA GLN A 187 2.73 -2.64 20.39
C GLN A 187 2.08 -3.34 21.71
N GLU A 188 1.79 -4.58 22.24
CA GLU A 188 1.58 -6.10 22.27
C GLU A 188 2.44 -7.30 21.76
N ILE A 189 1.98 -8.10 20.77
CA ILE A 189 2.51 -9.41 20.27
C ILE A 189 3.75 -9.35 19.33
N THR A 190 3.54 -9.26 18.01
CA THR A 190 4.54 -9.30 16.91
C THR A 190 3.96 -8.50 15.72
N ARG A 191 4.30 -7.23 15.49
CA ARG A 191 5.44 -6.41 15.95
C ARG A 191 5.07 -5.07 16.65
N ILE A 192 4.15 -4.91 17.61
CA ILE A 192 3.51 -5.87 18.55
C ILE A 192 1.88 -5.98 18.74
N PHE A 193 0.86 -5.35 19.46
CA PHE A 193 -0.11 -4.12 19.44
C PHE A 193 -0.83 -3.70 20.75
N SER A 194 -0.84 -2.39 21.07
CA SER A 194 -1.71 -1.83 22.11
C SER A 194 -2.14 -0.40 21.78
N ARG A 195 -3.42 0.00 21.83
CA ARG A 195 -4.74 -0.68 21.94
C ARG A 195 -5.79 0.41 21.55
N PHE A 196 -6.94 0.18 20.89
CA PHE A 196 -7.53 -1.05 20.31
C PHE A 196 -8.78 -0.82 19.41
N GLU A 197 -9.49 0.29 19.51
CA GLU A 197 -10.96 0.29 19.56
C GLU A 197 -11.56 1.55 18.87
N ARG A 198 -12.68 1.55 18.10
CA ARG A 198 -13.65 0.56 17.56
C ARG A 198 -14.22 1.11 16.20
N THR A 199 -15.18 0.57 15.44
CA THR A 199 -16.11 -0.58 15.55
C THR A 199 -16.58 -1.02 14.15
N ARG A 200 -16.81 -2.32 13.92
CA ARG A 200 -17.69 -2.92 12.87
C ARG A 200 -18.15 -4.32 13.35
N ALA A 201 -18.68 -5.17 12.47
CA ALA A 201 -19.53 -6.33 12.81
C ALA A 201 -18.82 -7.65 13.25
N ILE A 202 -17.55 -7.61 13.68
CA ILE A 202 -16.84 -8.81 14.23
C ILE A 202 -16.52 -8.57 15.71
N ASP A 203 -16.86 -9.54 16.56
CA ASP A 203 -16.74 -9.45 18.03
C ASP A 203 -15.43 -10.09 18.53
N LEU A 204 -14.42 -9.26 18.80
CA LEU A 204 -13.01 -9.68 18.98
C LEU A 204 -12.73 -10.24 20.40
N LYS A 205 -12.49 -11.55 20.51
CA LYS A 205 -12.00 -12.21 21.73
C LYS A 205 -10.47 -12.16 21.82
N ARG A 206 -9.96 -11.15 22.54
CA ARG A 206 -8.51 -10.94 22.71
C ARG A 206 -7.89 -11.87 23.75
N GLU A 207 -7.30 -12.97 23.30
CA GLU A 207 -6.42 -13.85 24.10
C GLU A 207 -4.93 -13.51 23.92
N LYS A 208 -4.02 -14.08 24.72
CA LYS A 208 -2.58 -13.84 24.60
C LYS A 208 -1.93 -14.76 23.56
N TRP A 209 -0.88 -14.28 22.91
CA TRP A 209 -0.13 -15.07 21.93
C TRP A 209 0.55 -16.32 22.50
N GLU A 210 1.11 -16.22 23.71
CA GLU A 210 1.71 -17.38 24.39
C GLU A 210 0.66 -18.44 24.71
N ASP A 211 -0.56 -18.03 25.07
CA ASP A 211 -1.69 -18.92 25.31
C ASP A 211 -2.18 -19.57 24.00
N TYR A 212 -2.13 -18.86 22.86
CA TYR A 212 -2.41 -19.41 21.52
C TYR A 212 -1.35 -20.42 21.04
N ILE A 213 -0.05 -20.13 21.19
CA ILE A 213 1.01 -21.09 20.88
C ILE A 213 0.95 -22.30 21.83
N ALA A 214 0.61 -22.09 23.11
CA ALA A 214 0.34 -23.18 24.06
C ALA A 214 -0.96 -23.95 23.74
N HIS A 215 -1.94 -23.35 23.07
CA HIS A 215 -3.13 -24.02 22.56
C HIS A 215 -2.77 -24.92 21.38
N LEU A 216 -2.05 -24.41 20.38
CA LEU A 216 -1.60 -25.20 19.22
C LEU A 216 -0.67 -26.35 19.65
N ARG A 217 0.23 -26.13 20.61
CA ARG A 217 1.10 -27.18 21.19
C ARG A 217 0.37 -28.28 21.96
N LYS A 218 -0.91 -28.12 22.30
CA LYS A 218 -1.77 -29.19 22.86
C LYS A 218 -2.44 -30.03 21.77
N GLN A 219 -2.50 -29.54 20.53
CA GLN A 219 -3.14 -30.20 19.39
C GLN A 219 -2.12 -30.84 18.44
N TYR A 220 -0.94 -30.24 18.29
CA TYR A 220 0.10 -30.66 17.36
C TYR A 220 1.49 -30.59 18.00
N SER A 221 2.34 -31.60 17.75
CA SER A 221 3.76 -31.59 18.10
C SER A 221 4.63 -31.71 16.86
N ARG A 222 5.80 -31.06 16.86
CA ARG A 222 6.75 -31.09 15.73
C ARG A 222 7.16 -32.52 15.42
N GLU A 223 7.41 -33.33 16.45
CA GLU A 223 7.88 -34.70 16.33
C GLU A 223 6.81 -35.64 15.74
N ALA A 224 5.52 -35.34 15.92
CA ALA A 224 4.45 -36.04 15.21
C ALA A 224 4.43 -35.66 13.72
N ILE A 225 4.37 -34.36 13.42
CA ILE A 225 4.35 -33.84 12.04
C ILE A 225 5.55 -34.35 11.22
N LEU A 226 6.75 -34.40 11.82
CA LEU A 226 7.96 -34.92 11.16
C LEU A 226 7.93 -36.44 10.91
N ARG A 227 7.27 -37.23 11.79
CA ARG A 227 7.10 -38.68 11.62
C ARG A 227 6.02 -39.01 10.60
N ASP A 228 4.89 -38.32 10.64
CA ASP A 228 3.75 -38.54 9.74
C ASP A 228 4.14 -38.26 8.26
N TYR A 229 5.11 -37.37 8.05
CA TYR A 229 5.70 -37.04 6.75
C TYR A 229 7.04 -37.77 6.47
N GLY A 230 7.38 -38.79 7.27
CA GLY A 230 8.33 -39.85 6.91
C GLY A 230 9.82 -39.57 7.13
N VAL A 231 10.20 -38.69 8.05
CA VAL A 231 11.62 -38.37 8.28
C VAL A 231 12.29 -39.36 9.25
N ILE A 232 13.16 -40.21 8.71
CA ILE A 232 14.27 -40.84 9.44
C ILE A 232 15.56 -40.15 8.97
N GLU A 233 16.31 -39.57 9.91
CA GLU A 233 17.65 -39.02 9.63
C GLU A 233 18.77 -40.02 9.91
N PRO A 234 19.99 -39.84 9.35
CA PRO A 234 20.36 -38.89 8.29
C PRO A 234 20.89 -39.58 7.02
N TYR A 235 20.62 -39.02 5.84
CA TYR A 235 21.28 -39.44 4.60
C TYR A 235 22.49 -38.54 4.30
N PRO A 236 23.74 -39.06 4.24
CA PRO A 236 24.93 -38.22 4.10
C PRO A 236 25.16 -37.81 2.64
N MET A 237 24.63 -36.65 2.25
CA MET A 237 25.00 -35.95 1.02
C MET A 237 25.86 -34.73 1.37
N SER A 238 27.19 -34.90 1.33
CA SER A 238 28.11 -33.77 1.40
C SER A 238 27.93 -32.88 0.17
N MET A 239 27.25 -31.74 0.32
CA MET A 239 27.00 -30.81 -0.79
C MET A 239 28.28 -30.10 -1.24
N ARG A 240 29.04 -30.78 -2.09
CA ARG A 240 30.00 -30.20 -3.02
C ARG A 240 29.88 -30.87 -4.39
N ASP A 241 29.99 -30.01 -5.40
CA ASP A 241 30.54 -30.26 -6.72
C ASP A 241 29.87 -31.37 -7.57
N SER A 242 28.96 -30.94 -8.45
CA SER A 242 28.93 -31.48 -9.81
C SER A 242 28.87 -30.32 -10.79
N GLU A 243 29.59 -30.41 -11.91
CA GLU A 243 29.66 -29.35 -12.96
C GLU A 243 28.32 -29.13 -13.71
N ARG A 244 27.23 -29.76 -13.24
CA ARG A 244 25.91 -29.82 -13.90
C ARG A 244 24.83 -28.98 -13.20
N GLU A 245 25.09 -28.49 -11.99
CA GLU A 245 24.19 -27.61 -11.23
C GLU A 245 24.83 -26.23 -11.05
N ILE A 246 24.03 -25.17 -11.17
CA ILE A 246 24.47 -23.78 -10.92
C ILE A 246 23.86 -23.28 -9.61
N PHE A 247 24.72 -22.84 -8.71
CA PHE A 247 24.37 -22.17 -7.45
C PHE A 247 24.90 -20.73 -7.45
N GLY A 248 24.27 -19.85 -6.67
CA GLY A 248 24.72 -18.46 -6.56
C GLY A 248 26.01 -18.26 -5.76
N ARG A 249 26.54 -19.33 -5.15
CA ARG A 249 27.83 -19.30 -4.45
C ARG A 249 29.03 -19.14 -5.39
N ASP A 250 28.86 -19.42 -6.67
CA ASP A 250 29.93 -19.34 -7.68
C ASP A 250 29.95 -17.99 -8.42
N LEU A 251 28.97 -17.11 -8.14
CA LEU A 251 28.92 -15.74 -8.66
C LEU A 251 30.10 -14.89 -8.14
N PRO A 252 30.41 -13.74 -8.79
CA PRO A 252 31.31 -12.74 -8.22
C PRO A 252 30.77 -12.17 -6.90
N ALA A 253 31.67 -11.62 -6.06
CA ALA A 253 31.26 -10.90 -4.85
C ALA A 253 30.34 -9.71 -5.21
N LYS A 254 29.35 -9.45 -4.35
CA LYS A 254 28.27 -8.48 -4.59
C LYS A 254 27.48 -8.68 -5.89
N THR A 255 27.40 -9.91 -6.41
CA THR A 255 26.51 -10.24 -7.54
C THR A 255 25.34 -11.10 -7.06
N VAL A 256 24.13 -10.73 -7.50
CA VAL A 256 22.91 -11.52 -7.29
C VAL A 256 22.19 -11.83 -8.61
N VAL A 257 21.42 -12.91 -8.62
CA VAL A 257 20.46 -13.25 -9.67
C VAL A 257 19.08 -13.32 -9.04
N LEU A 258 18.09 -12.64 -9.63
CA LEU A 258 16.69 -12.68 -9.21
C LEU A 258 15.99 -13.80 -9.97
N THR A 259 15.34 -14.71 -9.25
CA THR A 259 14.62 -15.85 -9.86
C THR A 259 13.22 -15.99 -9.28
N PHE A 260 12.25 -16.24 -10.16
CA PHE A 260 10.82 -16.28 -9.85
C PHE A 260 10.24 -17.62 -10.32
N ASP A 261 9.64 -18.38 -9.40
CA ASP A 261 9.07 -19.70 -9.67
C ASP A 261 7.52 -19.67 -9.66
N ASP A 262 6.90 -20.75 -10.17
CA ASP A 262 5.45 -21.02 -10.27
C ASP A 262 4.62 -20.21 -11.28
N GLY A 263 5.17 -19.20 -11.95
CA GLY A 263 4.50 -18.44 -13.02
C GLY A 263 4.17 -19.23 -14.31
N PRO A 264 3.58 -18.57 -15.33
CA PRO A 264 3.07 -17.20 -15.32
C PRO A 264 1.73 -17.06 -14.59
N HIS A 265 1.51 -15.91 -13.96
CA HIS A 265 0.29 -15.55 -13.24
C HIS A 265 -0.25 -14.18 -13.66
N LYS A 266 -1.53 -14.15 -14.05
CA LYS A 266 -2.18 -12.98 -14.68
C LYS A 266 -2.01 -11.66 -13.92
N ALA A 267 -2.09 -11.69 -12.59
CA ALA A 267 -2.06 -10.46 -11.78
C ALA A 267 -0.65 -10.04 -11.33
N TYR A 268 0.29 -10.97 -11.24
CA TYR A 268 1.51 -10.77 -10.44
C TYR A 268 2.81 -10.87 -11.26
N THR A 269 2.88 -11.72 -12.30
CA THR A 269 4.03 -11.74 -13.21
C THR A 269 4.23 -10.38 -13.88
N GLU A 270 3.14 -9.74 -14.35
CA GLU A 270 3.22 -8.44 -15.02
C GLU A 270 3.61 -7.30 -14.04
N GLU A 271 3.21 -7.38 -12.77
CA GLU A 271 3.62 -6.43 -11.72
C GLU A 271 5.09 -6.62 -11.29
N VAL A 272 5.55 -7.87 -11.11
CA VAL A 272 6.98 -8.19 -10.90
C VAL A 272 7.81 -7.64 -12.07
N VAL A 273 7.38 -7.85 -13.29
CA VAL A 273 8.06 -7.35 -14.51
C VAL A 273 8.09 -5.83 -14.57
N ALA A 274 7.00 -5.15 -14.21
CA ALA A 274 6.97 -3.69 -14.12
C ALA A 274 8.01 -3.16 -13.10
N ILE A 275 8.15 -3.84 -11.95
CA ILE A 275 9.19 -3.54 -10.96
C ILE A 275 10.59 -3.80 -11.53
N LEU A 276 10.86 -4.97 -12.10
CA LEU A 276 12.19 -5.31 -12.64
C LEU A 276 12.63 -4.32 -13.75
N LYS A 277 11.71 -3.92 -14.62
CA LYS A 277 11.92 -2.88 -15.65
C LYS A 277 12.29 -1.53 -15.04
N ARG A 278 11.50 -1.07 -14.05
CA ARG A 278 11.67 0.20 -13.35
C ARG A 278 13.04 0.31 -12.65
N TYR A 279 13.65 -0.82 -12.28
CA TYR A 279 14.98 -0.88 -11.68
C TYR A 279 16.14 -1.20 -12.66
N ASP A 280 15.89 -1.36 -13.97
CA ASP A 280 16.89 -1.80 -14.97
C ASP A 280 17.59 -3.13 -14.57
N VAL A 281 16.86 -4.04 -13.93
CA VAL A 281 17.39 -5.33 -13.44
C VAL A 281 16.88 -6.52 -14.25
N PRO A 282 17.76 -7.49 -14.61
CA PRO A 282 17.36 -8.76 -15.20
C PRO A 282 16.75 -9.70 -14.15
N GLY A 283 15.94 -10.64 -14.64
CA GLY A 283 15.38 -11.75 -13.85
C GLY A 283 15.23 -13.01 -14.70
N VAL A 284 15.10 -14.16 -14.02
CA VAL A 284 14.78 -15.45 -14.63
C VAL A 284 13.46 -15.98 -14.07
N PHE A 285 12.54 -16.37 -14.94
CA PHE A 285 11.23 -16.91 -14.58
C PHE A 285 11.21 -18.41 -14.87
N PHE A 286 10.89 -19.25 -13.89
CA PHE A 286 10.77 -20.70 -14.03
C PHE A 286 9.29 -21.07 -14.05
N GLU A 287 8.77 -21.31 -15.26
CA GLU A 287 7.33 -21.48 -15.48
C GLU A 287 6.91 -22.95 -15.41
N VAL A 288 5.73 -23.19 -14.81
CA VAL A 288 5.14 -24.53 -14.69
C VAL A 288 4.25 -24.81 -15.90
N GLY A 289 4.52 -25.91 -16.62
CA GLY A 289 3.92 -26.17 -17.93
C GLY A 289 2.39 -26.14 -17.98
N ARG A 290 1.68 -26.61 -16.94
CA ARG A 290 0.21 -26.57 -16.87
C ARG A 290 -0.39 -25.17 -17.04
N ASN A 291 0.36 -24.13 -16.68
CA ASN A 291 -0.05 -22.73 -16.82
C ASN A 291 0.00 -22.27 -18.29
N LEU A 292 0.90 -22.87 -19.09
CA LEU A 292 1.17 -22.50 -20.49
C LEU A 292 0.23 -23.18 -21.50
N GLY A 293 -0.23 -24.39 -21.22
CA GLY A 293 -1.09 -25.14 -22.14
C GLY A 293 -0.92 -26.67 -22.02
N THR A 294 -1.25 -27.38 -23.09
CA THR A 294 -1.11 -28.84 -23.18
C THR A 294 -0.36 -29.27 -24.44
N VAL A 295 0.40 -30.37 -24.33
CA VAL A 295 1.00 -31.08 -25.47
C VAL A 295 0.04 -32.19 -25.87
N GLN A 296 -0.24 -32.29 -27.17
CA GLN A 296 -1.12 -33.30 -27.75
C GLN A 296 -0.36 -34.59 -28.08
N ALA A 297 -1.09 -35.69 -28.31
CA ALA A 297 -0.50 -37.00 -28.60
C ALA A 297 0.28 -37.09 -29.92
N ASP A 298 0.16 -36.09 -30.81
CA ASP A 298 0.96 -35.93 -32.04
C ASP A 298 2.20 -35.02 -31.84
N GLY A 299 2.43 -34.52 -30.63
CA GLY A 299 3.49 -33.57 -30.30
C GLY A 299 3.15 -32.10 -30.59
N SER A 300 1.95 -31.80 -31.09
CA SER A 300 1.50 -30.40 -31.27
C SER A 300 1.18 -29.73 -29.93
N VAL A 301 1.27 -28.39 -29.89
CA VAL A 301 1.08 -27.59 -28.67
C VAL A 301 -0.21 -26.79 -28.75
N ALA A 302 -1.07 -26.94 -27.74
CA ALA A 302 -2.24 -26.11 -27.53
C ALA A 302 -1.97 -25.12 -26.38
N LEU A 303 -1.61 -23.88 -26.72
CA LEU A 303 -1.33 -22.84 -25.72
C LEU A 303 -2.61 -22.31 -25.06
N GLY A 304 -2.55 -22.13 -23.75
CA GLY A 304 -3.55 -21.45 -22.93
C GLY A 304 -3.35 -19.92 -22.89
N PRO A 305 -4.27 -19.17 -22.25
CA PRO A 305 -4.25 -17.71 -22.26
C PRO A 305 -3.05 -17.08 -21.55
N MET A 306 -2.43 -17.76 -20.58
CA MET A 306 -1.26 -17.21 -19.86
C MET A 306 0.03 -17.27 -20.67
N ALA A 307 0.11 -18.07 -21.73
CA ALA A 307 1.26 -18.11 -22.64
C ALA A 307 1.55 -16.76 -23.34
N GLY A 308 0.58 -15.85 -23.38
CA GLY A 308 0.80 -14.47 -23.81
C GLY A 308 1.74 -13.69 -22.89
N ILE A 309 1.67 -13.94 -21.57
CA ILE A 309 2.53 -13.32 -20.55
C ILE A 309 3.97 -13.81 -20.73
N SER A 310 4.15 -15.12 -20.89
CA SER A 310 5.44 -15.78 -21.14
C SER A 310 6.11 -15.31 -22.43
N ARG A 311 5.32 -15.08 -23.50
CA ARG A 311 5.78 -14.45 -24.73
C ARG A 311 6.26 -13.02 -24.46
N ASN A 312 5.47 -12.23 -23.72
CA ASN A 312 5.77 -10.86 -23.35
C ASN A 312 7.06 -10.76 -22.50
N LEU A 313 7.31 -11.70 -21.58
CA LEU A 313 8.58 -11.82 -20.84
C LEU A 313 9.78 -11.90 -21.79
N MET A 314 9.72 -12.82 -22.77
CA MET A 314 10.82 -13.07 -23.71
C MET A 314 10.98 -11.97 -24.77
N GLU A 315 9.89 -11.30 -25.16
CA GLU A 315 9.93 -10.09 -26.00
C GLU A 315 10.59 -8.91 -25.26
N GLN A 316 10.42 -8.83 -23.94
CA GLN A 316 11.07 -7.83 -23.08
C GLN A 316 12.51 -8.19 -22.67
N GLY A 317 13.01 -9.37 -23.07
CA GLY A 317 14.38 -9.82 -22.79
C GLY A 317 14.59 -10.53 -21.46
N TYR A 318 13.52 -10.88 -20.74
CA TYR A 318 13.61 -11.74 -19.56
C TYR A 318 13.83 -13.20 -19.95
N ALA A 319 14.59 -13.93 -19.15
CA ALA A 319 14.91 -15.33 -19.41
C ALA A 319 13.83 -16.23 -18.81
N VAL A 320 13.15 -17.01 -19.66
CA VAL A 320 12.10 -17.95 -19.24
C VAL A 320 12.63 -19.39 -19.30
N GLY A 321 12.59 -20.10 -18.19
CA GLY A 321 13.04 -21.48 -18.01
C GLY A 321 11.92 -22.42 -17.54
N ASN A 322 12.25 -23.69 -17.37
CA ASN A 322 11.30 -24.79 -17.15
C ASN A 322 11.21 -25.19 -15.66
N HIS A 323 9.99 -25.27 -15.11
CA HIS A 323 9.72 -25.67 -13.72
C HIS A 323 8.84 -26.93 -13.60
N SER A 324 9.08 -27.92 -14.47
CA SER A 324 8.25 -29.13 -14.65
C SER A 324 6.86 -28.86 -15.22
N LEU A 325 6.04 -29.90 -15.40
CA LEU A 325 4.69 -29.78 -15.98
C LEU A 325 3.64 -29.45 -14.92
N THR A 326 3.74 -30.04 -13.72
CA THR A 326 2.71 -29.94 -12.69
C THR A 326 3.25 -29.62 -11.28
N HIS A 327 4.45 -29.06 -11.16
CA HIS A 327 5.14 -28.82 -9.88
C HIS A 327 5.25 -30.09 -9.00
N ALA A 328 5.51 -31.24 -9.65
CA ALA A 328 5.64 -32.53 -8.97
C ALA A 328 7.01 -32.66 -8.26
N GLN A 329 7.07 -33.38 -7.13
CA GLN A 329 8.33 -33.62 -6.41
C GLN A 329 9.18 -34.68 -7.13
N LEU A 330 9.91 -34.25 -8.16
CA LEU A 330 10.56 -35.12 -9.15
C LEU A 330 11.60 -36.09 -8.59
N SER A 331 12.15 -35.85 -7.38
CA SER A 331 13.00 -36.83 -6.70
C SER A 331 12.29 -38.17 -6.44
N ARG A 332 10.95 -38.18 -6.34
CA ARG A 332 10.09 -39.38 -6.19
C ARG A 332 9.58 -39.93 -7.52
N THR A 333 10.03 -39.39 -8.66
CA THR A 333 9.56 -39.75 -10.00
C THR A 333 10.72 -40.33 -10.82
N SER A 334 10.40 -41.27 -11.72
CA SER A 334 11.35 -41.94 -12.63
C SER A 334 10.66 -42.32 -13.94
N GLY A 335 11.45 -42.74 -14.93
CA GLY A 335 10.96 -43.22 -16.22
C GLY A 335 10.13 -42.19 -17.00
N ASP A 336 9.13 -42.68 -17.73
CA ASP A 336 8.35 -41.84 -18.64
C ASP A 336 7.61 -40.70 -17.94
N ALA A 337 7.17 -40.88 -16.68
CA ALA A 337 6.53 -39.81 -15.90
C ALA A 337 7.50 -38.68 -15.54
N LEU A 338 8.79 -39.00 -15.29
CA LEU A 338 9.84 -38.00 -15.09
C LEU A 338 10.19 -37.31 -16.42
N ARG A 339 10.24 -38.07 -17.52
CA ARG A 339 10.48 -37.55 -18.86
C ARG A 339 9.37 -36.61 -19.33
N GLU A 340 8.10 -36.95 -19.10
CA GLU A 340 6.94 -36.10 -19.39
C GLU A 340 7.02 -34.77 -18.64
N GLN A 341 7.25 -34.81 -17.33
CA GLN A 341 7.35 -33.61 -16.48
C GLN A 341 8.40 -32.61 -16.98
N VAL A 342 9.53 -33.06 -17.51
CA VAL A 342 10.57 -32.18 -18.08
C VAL A 342 10.23 -31.79 -19.53
N LEU A 343 10.00 -32.77 -20.39
CA LEU A 343 9.98 -32.60 -21.85
C LEU A 343 8.66 -32.01 -22.38
N ALA A 344 7.54 -32.19 -21.68
CA ALA A 344 6.28 -31.53 -22.04
C ALA A 344 6.40 -30.01 -21.89
N THR A 345 6.83 -29.52 -20.71
CA THR A 345 7.08 -28.08 -20.48
C THR A 345 8.18 -27.54 -21.39
N ASP A 346 9.20 -28.34 -21.69
CA ASP A 346 10.23 -27.99 -22.67
C ASP A 346 9.64 -27.69 -24.06
N THR A 347 8.68 -28.51 -24.48
CA THR A 347 7.94 -28.38 -25.75
C THR A 347 6.93 -27.23 -25.72
N LEU A 348 6.21 -27.04 -24.60
CA LEU A 348 5.28 -25.91 -24.41
C LEU A 348 6.03 -24.58 -24.51
N LEU A 349 7.14 -24.41 -23.79
CA LEU A 349 7.95 -23.19 -23.82
C LEU A 349 8.48 -22.88 -25.22
N LYS A 350 8.93 -23.89 -25.98
CA LYS A 350 9.32 -23.74 -27.39
C LYS A 350 8.15 -23.32 -28.28
N GLY A 351 6.94 -23.78 -27.98
CA GLY A 351 5.69 -23.36 -28.65
C GLY A 351 5.26 -21.93 -28.29
N VAL A 352 5.59 -21.44 -27.09
CA VAL A 352 5.52 -20.02 -26.76
C VAL A 352 6.53 -19.25 -27.60
N ASP A 353 7.83 -19.46 -27.37
CA ASP A 353 8.90 -18.84 -28.12
C ASP A 353 10.19 -19.70 -28.11
N SER A 354 10.81 -19.86 -29.27
CA SER A 354 12.07 -20.59 -29.42
C SER A 354 13.25 -19.97 -28.66
N ARG A 355 13.16 -18.69 -28.27
CA ARG A 355 14.18 -17.93 -27.53
C ARG A 355 14.25 -18.28 -26.04
N ARG A 356 13.32 -19.10 -25.52
CA ARG A 356 13.28 -19.52 -24.11
C ARG A 356 14.63 -20.09 -23.63
N ALA A 357 15.00 -19.83 -22.39
CA ALA A 357 16.29 -20.21 -21.83
C ALA A 357 16.41 -21.74 -21.62
N PRO A 358 17.56 -22.37 -21.91
CA PRO A 358 17.81 -23.78 -21.67
C PRO A 358 18.11 -24.07 -20.18
N LEU A 359 17.22 -23.59 -19.31
CA LEU A 359 17.34 -23.65 -17.86
C LEU A 359 16.18 -24.46 -17.28
N PHE A 360 16.47 -25.22 -16.24
CA PHE A 360 15.49 -25.98 -15.49
C PHE A 360 15.70 -25.79 -13.99
N ARG A 361 14.61 -25.71 -13.23
CA ARG A 361 14.65 -25.76 -11.77
C ARG A 361 13.71 -26.85 -11.27
N PHE A 362 14.21 -27.70 -10.38
CA PHE A 362 13.40 -28.74 -9.75
C PHE A 362 12.44 -28.12 -8.72
N PRO A 363 11.13 -28.43 -8.80
CA PRO A 363 10.17 -28.16 -7.71
C PRO A 363 10.72 -28.58 -6.35
N TYR A 364 10.49 -27.77 -5.31
CA TYR A 364 11.01 -27.98 -3.95
C TYR A 364 12.55 -28.17 -3.85
N GLY A 365 13.30 -27.85 -4.91
CA GLY A 365 14.73 -28.18 -5.02
C GLY A 365 15.04 -29.68 -5.04
N ALA A 366 14.02 -30.52 -5.29
CA ALA A 366 14.04 -31.95 -5.05
C ALA A 366 14.33 -32.75 -6.33
N ARG A 367 15.58 -33.19 -6.49
CA ARG A 367 16.07 -33.99 -7.63
C ARG A 367 16.58 -35.37 -7.24
N ASN A 368 16.71 -36.23 -8.25
CA ASN A 368 17.43 -37.51 -8.20
C ASN A 368 18.43 -37.58 -9.37
N ALA A 369 19.27 -38.63 -9.40
CA ALA A 369 20.32 -38.77 -10.41
C ALA A 369 19.78 -38.93 -11.85
N GLU A 370 18.64 -39.60 -12.01
CA GLU A 370 17.96 -39.79 -13.30
C GLU A 370 17.48 -38.45 -13.87
N GLY A 371 16.88 -37.59 -13.05
CA GLY A 371 16.47 -36.24 -13.45
C GLY A 371 17.66 -35.38 -13.88
N LEU A 372 18.78 -35.42 -13.14
CA LEU A 372 20.00 -34.70 -13.50
C LEU A 372 20.66 -35.23 -14.80
N GLN A 373 20.51 -36.52 -15.12
CA GLN A 373 20.92 -37.06 -16.41
C GLN A 373 19.98 -36.58 -17.54
N LEU A 374 18.66 -36.69 -17.33
CA LEU A 374 17.64 -36.26 -18.28
C LEU A 374 17.77 -34.78 -18.69
N LEU A 375 18.10 -33.89 -17.75
CA LEU A 375 18.39 -32.49 -18.08
C LEU A 375 19.60 -32.38 -19.03
N GLY A 376 20.67 -33.13 -18.78
CA GLY A 376 21.84 -33.18 -19.66
C GLY A 376 21.51 -33.72 -21.06
N GLU A 377 20.68 -34.77 -21.16
CA GLU A 377 20.17 -35.31 -22.43
C GLU A 377 19.29 -34.30 -23.19
N ALA A 378 18.49 -33.50 -22.46
CA ALA A 378 17.62 -32.47 -23.02
C ALA A 378 18.36 -31.13 -23.34
N GLY A 379 19.64 -31.01 -22.98
CA GLY A 379 20.42 -29.77 -23.13
C GLY A 379 20.04 -28.66 -22.13
N LEU A 380 19.43 -29.01 -21.00
CA LEU A 380 19.01 -28.10 -19.93
C LEU A 380 20.04 -28.04 -18.78
N LYS A 381 20.29 -26.85 -18.23
CA LYS A 381 21.11 -26.66 -17.01
C LYS A 381 20.24 -26.60 -15.75
N SER A 382 20.62 -27.31 -14.68
CA SER A 382 19.94 -27.25 -13.36
C SER A 382 20.30 -25.95 -12.63
N ILE A 383 19.31 -25.14 -12.25
CA ILE A 383 19.47 -23.87 -11.52
C ILE A 383 18.85 -23.98 -10.13
N MET A 384 19.69 -23.88 -9.09
CA MET A 384 19.28 -23.90 -7.69
C MET A 384 19.27 -22.47 -7.09
N TRP A 385 19.10 -22.34 -5.79
CA TRP A 385 19.24 -21.10 -5.03
C TRP A 385 20.14 -21.30 -3.81
N ASN A 386 20.64 -20.19 -3.24
CA ASN A 386 21.33 -20.19 -1.95
C ASN A 386 20.79 -19.11 -0.99
N ILE A 387 19.79 -18.36 -1.44
CA ILE A 387 19.08 -17.34 -0.67
C ILE A 387 17.58 -17.58 -0.91
N ASP A 388 16.84 -17.82 0.15
CA ASP A 388 15.40 -18.14 0.11
C ASP A 388 14.63 -17.00 0.78
N SER A 389 13.76 -16.35 0.00
CA SER A 389 12.93 -15.24 0.51
C SER A 389 11.84 -15.72 1.48
N MET A 390 11.49 -17.02 1.40
CA MET A 390 10.35 -17.64 2.07
C MET A 390 9.03 -16.89 1.85
N ASP A 391 8.91 -16.17 0.73
CA ASP A 391 7.72 -15.43 0.31
C ASP A 391 6.48 -16.31 0.08
N TRP A 392 6.65 -17.63 0.01
CA TRP A 392 5.60 -18.63 0.05
C TRP A 392 5.06 -18.87 1.48
N ALA A 393 5.93 -18.91 2.49
CA ALA A 393 5.55 -19.14 3.90
C ALA A 393 5.10 -17.86 4.60
N ASP A 394 5.83 -16.77 4.37
CA ASP A 394 5.74 -15.52 5.12
C ASP A 394 4.66 -14.61 4.53
N PRO A 395 3.63 -14.20 5.31
CA PRO A 395 2.62 -13.28 4.83
C PRO A 395 3.10 -11.81 4.83
N VAL A 396 4.20 -11.47 5.51
CA VAL A 396 4.59 -10.07 5.79
C VAL A 396 5.71 -9.61 4.85
N PRO A 397 5.46 -8.65 3.93
CA PRO A 397 6.47 -8.16 2.99
C PRO A 397 7.76 -7.66 3.66
N GLU A 398 7.65 -6.96 4.79
CA GLU A 398 8.82 -6.45 5.51
C GLU A 398 9.69 -7.57 6.12
N SER A 399 9.08 -8.68 6.55
CA SER A 399 9.81 -9.84 7.06
C SER A 399 10.57 -10.55 5.94
N ILE A 400 9.98 -10.64 4.74
CA ILE A 400 10.65 -11.10 3.52
C ILE A 400 11.83 -10.17 3.17
N VAL A 401 11.64 -8.85 3.23
CA VAL A 401 12.69 -7.84 2.99
C VAL A 401 13.87 -8.05 3.93
N GLN A 402 13.66 -8.09 5.25
CA GLN A 402 14.74 -8.29 6.21
C GLN A 402 15.43 -9.65 6.02
N ARG A 403 14.68 -10.75 5.85
CA ARG A 403 15.24 -12.10 5.62
C ARG A 403 16.16 -12.15 4.40
N VAL A 404 15.72 -11.61 3.27
CA VAL A 404 16.52 -11.60 2.03
C VAL A 404 17.77 -10.75 2.23
N LEU A 405 17.65 -9.58 2.83
CA LEU A 405 18.77 -8.67 3.02
C LEU A 405 19.82 -9.24 3.99
N GLU A 406 19.40 -9.84 5.11
CA GLU A 406 20.31 -10.52 6.05
C GLU A 406 21.06 -11.68 5.36
N GLN A 407 20.36 -12.51 4.58
CA GLN A 407 20.98 -13.60 3.83
C GLN A 407 21.93 -13.10 2.74
N VAL A 408 21.56 -12.06 1.98
CA VAL A 408 22.44 -11.45 0.96
C VAL A 408 23.66 -10.78 1.61
N HIS A 409 23.49 -10.08 2.74
CA HIS A 409 24.60 -9.49 3.50
C HIS A 409 25.54 -10.57 4.07
N LYS A 410 25.02 -11.72 4.47
CA LYS A 410 25.80 -12.86 4.98
C LYS A 410 26.57 -13.60 3.88
N GLU A 411 25.90 -13.99 2.80
CA GLU A 411 26.53 -14.76 1.70
C GLU A 411 27.33 -13.84 0.74
N GLN A 412 27.12 -12.52 0.78
CA GLN A 412 27.68 -11.48 -0.10
C GLN A 412 27.39 -11.66 -1.61
N LYS A 413 26.63 -12.69 -1.99
CA LYS A 413 26.24 -13.04 -3.36
C LYS A 413 25.22 -14.18 -3.33
N GLY A 414 24.40 -14.30 -4.38
CA GLY A 414 23.51 -15.46 -4.49
C GLY A 414 22.48 -15.44 -5.60
N ILE A 415 21.88 -16.60 -5.82
CA ILE A 415 20.62 -16.73 -6.56
C ILE A 415 19.52 -16.66 -5.50
N ILE A 416 18.61 -15.69 -5.65
CA ILE A 416 17.51 -15.42 -4.73
C ILE A 416 16.23 -16.04 -5.31
N LEU A 417 15.57 -16.90 -4.54
CA LEU A 417 14.27 -17.46 -4.87
C LEU A 417 13.13 -16.54 -4.41
N PHE A 418 12.22 -16.23 -5.33
CA PHE A 418 10.89 -15.66 -5.12
C PHE A 418 9.86 -16.46 -5.93
N HIS A 419 8.57 -16.18 -5.75
CA HIS A 419 7.48 -16.75 -6.54
C HIS A 419 6.62 -15.62 -7.13
N ASP A 420 6.45 -15.56 -8.46
CA ASP A 420 5.65 -14.52 -9.12
C ASP A 420 4.13 -14.81 -9.12
N ILE A 421 3.71 -15.73 -8.26
CA ILE A 421 2.32 -16.03 -7.90
C ILE A 421 1.86 -15.31 -6.60
N HIS A 422 2.63 -14.35 -6.06
CA HIS A 422 2.42 -13.80 -4.72
C HIS A 422 2.49 -12.26 -4.60
N ASP A 423 1.40 -11.63 -4.17
CA ASP A 423 1.28 -10.20 -3.81
C ASP A 423 2.36 -9.73 -2.80
N ARG A 424 2.67 -10.54 -1.78
CA ARG A 424 3.72 -10.23 -0.80
C ARG A 424 5.13 -10.17 -1.40
N ALA A 425 5.39 -10.93 -2.47
CA ALA A 425 6.65 -10.84 -3.23
C ALA A 425 6.72 -9.54 -4.03
N VAL A 426 5.62 -9.17 -4.72
CA VAL A 426 5.47 -7.87 -5.42
C VAL A 426 5.72 -6.70 -4.46
N LYS A 427 5.17 -6.76 -3.24
CA LYS A 427 5.35 -5.71 -2.21
C LYS A 427 6.74 -5.67 -1.58
N ALA A 428 7.41 -6.82 -1.43
CA ALA A 428 8.76 -6.90 -0.86
C ALA A 428 9.85 -6.47 -1.87
N LEU A 429 9.68 -6.82 -3.16
CA LEU A 429 10.72 -6.69 -4.18
C LEU A 429 11.31 -5.27 -4.32
N PRO A 430 10.52 -4.16 -4.35
CA PRO A 430 11.09 -2.81 -4.48
C PRO A 430 12.06 -2.44 -3.35
N GLN A 431 11.71 -2.75 -2.10
CA GLN A 431 12.57 -2.44 -0.95
C GLN A 431 13.86 -3.26 -0.94
N ILE A 432 13.79 -4.53 -1.40
CA ILE A 432 14.97 -5.38 -1.59
C ILE A 432 15.87 -4.78 -2.69
N LEU A 433 15.30 -4.39 -3.83
CA LEU A 433 16.07 -3.79 -4.93
C LEU A 433 16.69 -2.45 -4.53
N ASP A 434 15.94 -1.54 -3.91
CA ASP A 434 16.44 -0.26 -3.38
C ASP A 434 17.65 -0.48 -2.47
N ARG A 435 17.55 -1.42 -1.52
CA ARG A 435 18.61 -1.67 -0.56
C ARG A 435 19.82 -2.35 -1.18
N LEU A 436 19.63 -3.37 -2.02
CA LEU A 436 20.74 -4.05 -2.71
C LEU A 436 21.48 -3.11 -3.66
N ILE A 437 20.77 -2.24 -4.39
CA ILE A 437 21.38 -1.18 -5.21
C ILE A 437 22.15 -0.18 -4.33
N ALA A 438 21.59 0.24 -3.19
CA ALA A 438 22.24 1.16 -2.26
C ALA A 438 23.51 0.57 -1.61
N ASP A 439 23.51 -0.73 -1.31
CA ASP A 439 24.69 -1.47 -0.82
C ASP A 439 25.69 -1.82 -1.94
N GLY A 440 25.39 -1.47 -3.19
CA GLY A 440 26.29 -1.64 -4.34
C GLY A 440 26.36 -3.06 -4.90
N TYR A 441 25.27 -3.83 -4.80
CA TYR A 441 25.14 -5.12 -5.48
C TYR A 441 24.87 -4.93 -6.99
N GLN A 442 25.27 -5.95 -7.76
CA GLN A 442 25.11 -6.04 -9.20
C GLN A 442 24.17 -7.19 -9.56
N PHE A 443 23.41 -7.03 -10.64
CA PHE A 443 22.39 -7.99 -11.04
C PHE A 443 22.84 -8.73 -12.30
N ALA A 444 22.97 -10.06 -12.19
CA ALA A 444 23.38 -10.91 -13.31
C ALA A 444 22.16 -11.44 -14.07
N GLY A 445 22.18 -11.23 -15.39
CA GLY A 445 21.18 -11.73 -16.32
C GLY A 445 21.69 -12.93 -17.11
N TRP A 446 20.76 -13.75 -17.59
CA TRP A 446 21.08 -14.87 -18.48
C TRP A 446 21.23 -14.38 -19.92
N ASN A 447 22.38 -14.61 -20.55
CA ASN A 447 22.67 -14.12 -21.91
C ASN A 447 22.41 -15.14 -23.04
N GLY A 448 21.72 -16.25 -22.73
CA GLY A 448 21.54 -17.40 -23.62
C GLY A 448 22.53 -18.54 -23.36
N ARG A 449 23.68 -18.28 -22.73
CA ARG A 449 24.74 -19.27 -22.47
C ARG A 449 25.11 -19.38 -20.99
N ASP A 450 25.35 -18.26 -20.33
CA ASP A 450 25.86 -18.15 -18.96
C ASP A 450 25.29 -16.90 -18.27
N PHE A 451 25.47 -16.76 -16.95
CA PHE A 451 25.08 -15.56 -16.21
C PHE A 451 26.14 -14.46 -16.36
N THR A 452 25.76 -13.33 -16.97
CA THR A 452 26.63 -12.16 -17.09
C THR A 452 26.10 -10.99 -16.28
N VAL A 453 27.01 -10.32 -15.56
CA VAL A 453 26.71 -9.08 -14.83
C VAL A 453 26.40 -7.96 -15.82
N SER A 454 25.13 -7.61 -15.93
CA SER A 454 24.77 -6.28 -16.40
C SER A 454 25.13 -5.30 -15.29
N ARG A 455 26.05 -4.38 -15.57
CA ARG A 455 26.20 -3.20 -14.71
C ARG A 455 24.96 -2.35 -14.95
N ALA A 456 23.94 -2.53 -14.11
CA ALA A 456 22.70 -1.75 -14.17
C ALA A 456 23.06 -0.28 -14.37
N ARG A 457 22.44 0.37 -15.36
CA ARG A 457 22.69 1.79 -15.55
C ARG A 457 22.17 2.52 -14.31
N GLN A 458 22.62 3.76 -14.10
CA GLN A 458 21.76 4.71 -13.40
C GLN A 458 20.67 5.13 -14.40
N GLY A 459 19.84 4.16 -14.79
CA GLY A 459 18.65 4.34 -15.62
C GLY A 459 17.65 5.23 -14.90
N ALA A 460 16.74 5.80 -15.69
CA ALA A 460 15.75 6.81 -15.31
C ALA A 460 15.41 6.82 -13.81
N ARG A 461 15.97 7.79 -13.08
CA ARG A 461 15.53 8.09 -11.72
C ARG A 461 14.22 8.87 -11.79
N ASP A 462 13.14 8.18 -12.08
CA ASP A 462 11.78 8.60 -11.72
C ASP A 462 10.98 7.36 -11.35
N GLU A 463 9.94 7.55 -10.54
CA GLU A 463 9.34 6.50 -9.73
C GLU A 463 10.36 5.79 -8.81
N ALA A 464 10.66 6.42 -7.68
CA ALA A 464 9.79 6.10 -6.56
C ALA A 464 8.92 7.34 -6.35
N THR A 465 7.71 7.19 -5.79
CA THR A 465 7.18 8.31 -5.01
C THR A 465 8.24 8.63 -3.97
N VAL A 466 8.76 9.85 -3.94
CA VAL A 466 9.83 10.21 -3.00
C VAL A 466 9.19 10.32 -1.61
N THR A 467 9.05 9.16 -0.97
CA THR A 467 8.93 9.07 0.47
C THR A 467 10.13 9.84 1.02
N THR A 468 9.83 10.85 1.80
CA THR A 468 10.78 11.93 2.15
C THR A 468 11.92 11.48 3.07
N GLY A 469 12.04 10.17 3.30
CA GLY A 469 13.04 9.54 4.15
C GLY A 469 12.89 9.85 5.63
N TYR A 470 11.72 10.37 6.06
CA TYR A 470 11.49 10.75 7.44
C TYR A 470 11.06 9.57 8.31
N GLY A 471 11.67 9.46 9.50
CA GLY A 471 11.27 8.47 10.51
C GLY A 471 9.95 8.85 11.20
N LYS A 472 9.86 10.08 11.70
CA LYS A 472 8.66 10.69 12.32
C LYS A 472 8.42 12.10 11.79
N SER A 473 7.19 12.58 11.94
CA SER A 473 6.74 13.90 11.47
C SER A 473 6.07 14.66 12.61
N TRP A 474 6.83 15.54 13.25
CA TRP A 474 6.37 16.32 14.40
C TRP A 474 5.96 17.73 13.99
N ALA A 475 4.95 18.31 14.64
CA ALA A 475 4.65 19.73 14.48
C ALA A 475 4.28 20.44 15.78
N ILE A 476 4.60 21.73 15.85
CA ILE A 476 4.07 22.69 16.83
C ILE A 476 3.35 23.78 16.04
N VAL A 477 2.09 24.04 16.37
CA VAL A 477 1.20 24.90 15.59
C VAL A 477 0.48 25.85 16.57
N ILE A 478 0.85 27.12 16.54
CA ILE A 478 0.44 28.13 17.53
C ILE A 478 -0.42 29.19 16.84
N GLY A 479 -1.53 29.59 17.48
CA GLY A 479 -2.43 30.64 16.96
C GLY A 479 -3.06 31.46 18.08
N ILE A 480 -2.86 32.78 18.08
CA ILE A 480 -3.28 33.66 19.19
C ILE A 480 -4.12 34.83 18.67
N ASP A 481 -5.42 34.75 18.92
CA ASP A 481 -6.43 35.79 18.67
C ASP A 481 -6.65 36.65 19.94
N GLU A 482 -6.85 35.96 21.07
CA GLU A 482 -7.39 36.48 22.33
C GLU A 482 -6.28 36.96 23.27
N TYR A 483 -5.53 37.97 22.82
CA TYR A 483 -4.55 38.64 23.67
C TYR A 483 -5.20 39.44 24.81
N ALA A 484 -4.64 39.31 26.02
CA ALA A 484 -5.14 40.01 27.21
C ALA A 484 -4.65 41.48 27.32
N LYS A 485 -3.46 41.78 26.76
CA LYS A 485 -2.79 43.09 26.86
C LYS A 485 -2.41 43.71 25.51
N TRP A 486 -2.30 42.90 24.46
CA TRP A 486 -2.04 43.32 23.08
C TRP A 486 -3.38 43.46 22.32
N PRO A 487 -3.40 44.14 21.16
CA PRO A 487 -4.59 44.16 20.29
C PRO A 487 -5.00 42.73 19.91
N LYS A 488 -6.29 42.45 19.83
CA LYS A 488 -6.78 41.14 19.35
C LYS A 488 -6.55 40.96 17.85
N LEU A 489 -6.46 39.71 17.41
CA LEU A 489 -6.49 39.27 16.02
C LEU A 489 -7.81 38.51 15.75
N GLU A 490 -8.16 38.30 14.48
CA GLU A 490 -9.42 37.66 14.06
C GLU A 490 -9.22 36.21 13.56
N TYR A 491 -8.05 35.88 12.97
CA TYR A 491 -7.87 34.61 12.24
C TYR A 491 -6.74 33.68 12.72
N ALA A 492 -5.82 34.12 13.58
CA ALA A 492 -4.64 33.36 13.96
C ALA A 492 -4.94 31.96 14.55
N GLY A 493 -5.99 31.83 15.38
CA GLY A 493 -6.45 30.55 15.94
C GLY A 493 -7.17 29.65 14.93
N ARG A 494 -7.63 30.19 13.79
CA ARG A 494 -8.15 29.42 12.65
C ARG A 494 -7.04 29.03 11.69
N ASP A 495 -6.11 29.92 11.42
CA ASP A 495 -4.88 29.66 10.67
C ASP A 495 -4.11 28.48 11.28
N ALA A 496 -3.90 28.50 12.59
CA ALA A 496 -3.33 27.38 13.33
C ALA A 496 -4.16 26.08 13.23
N GLN A 497 -5.50 26.15 13.13
CA GLN A 497 -6.30 24.94 12.91
C GLN A 497 -6.07 24.37 11.51
N SER A 498 -6.24 25.19 10.48
CA SER A 498 -6.20 24.70 9.10
C SER A 498 -4.80 24.27 8.67
N ILE A 499 -3.75 24.82 9.27
CA ILE A 499 -2.38 24.28 9.14
C ILE A 499 -2.27 22.90 9.81
N ALA A 500 -2.77 22.71 11.03
CA ALA A 500 -2.76 21.39 11.69
C ALA A 500 -3.60 20.34 10.93
N ASP A 501 -4.78 20.71 10.43
CA ASP A 501 -5.65 19.86 9.61
C ASP A 501 -4.97 19.48 8.29
N THR A 502 -4.23 20.41 7.67
CA THR A 502 -3.47 20.16 6.43
C THR A 502 -2.28 19.22 6.68
N LEU A 503 -1.51 19.44 7.75
CA LEU A 503 -0.37 18.58 8.12
C LEU A 503 -0.81 17.14 8.42
N THR A 504 -1.90 16.98 9.17
CA THR A 504 -2.44 15.67 9.53
C THR A 504 -3.15 14.99 8.36
N GLY A 505 -4.00 15.71 7.63
CA GLY A 505 -4.85 15.16 6.56
C GLY A 505 -4.17 14.97 5.20
N GLN A 506 -3.15 15.77 4.86
CA GLN A 506 -2.47 15.71 3.55
C GLN A 506 -1.03 15.19 3.64
N PHE A 507 -0.29 15.57 4.68
CA PHE A 507 1.16 15.30 4.76
C PHE A 507 1.58 14.19 5.73
N GLY A 508 0.63 13.45 6.30
CA GLY A 508 0.90 12.27 7.11
C GLY A 508 1.58 12.56 8.45
N PHE A 509 1.40 13.76 9.02
CA PHE A 509 1.81 14.03 10.41
C PHE A 509 0.82 13.33 11.36
N PRO A 510 1.27 12.42 12.25
CA PRO A 510 0.35 11.81 13.22
C PRO A 510 -0.25 12.87 14.13
N SER A 511 -1.56 12.83 14.37
CA SER A 511 -2.24 13.80 15.26
C SER A 511 -1.67 13.79 16.69
N SER A 512 -1.13 12.66 17.15
CA SER A 512 -0.39 12.53 18.42
C SER A 512 1.01 13.19 18.43
N GLN A 513 1.49 13.67 17.28
CA GLN A 513 2.76 14.38 17.08
C GLN A 513 2.56 15.84 16.60
N VAL A 514 1.30 16.29 16.43
CA VAL A 514 0.94 17.68 16.11
C VAL A 514 0.40 18.37 17.35
N ILE A 515 1.23 19.21 17.97
CA ILE A 515 0.89 19.99 19.16
C ILE A 515 0.23 21.29 18.69
N VAL A 516 -1.04 21.51 19.02
CA VAL A 516 -1.75 22.76 18.74
C VAL A 516 -1.93 23.55 20.03
N LEU A 517 -1.46 24.80 20.06
CA LEU A 517 -1.64 25.72 21.19
C LEU A 517 -2.39 26.95 20.72
N LYS A 518 -3.49 27.32 21.40
CA LYS A 518 -4.29 28.49 21.03
C LYS A 518 -4.65 29.37 22.20
N ASN A 519 -4.70 30.69 21.96
CA ASN A 519 -5.21 31.68 22.90
C ASN A 519 -4.62 31.47 24.30
N GLU A 520 -5.43 31.30 25.34
CA GLU A 520 -5.03 31.02 26.73
C GLU A 520 -4.01 29.86 26.92
N GLN A 521 -3.92 28.92 25.97
CA GLN A 521 -2.98 27.81 26.01
C GLN A 521 -1.58 28.19 25.49
N ALA A 522 -1.48 29.25 24.68
CA ALA A 522 -0.26 29.71 24.02
C ALA A 522 0.56 30.67 24.91
N THR A 523 0.77 30.26 26.17
CA THR A 523 1.62 30.98 27.12
C THR A 523 3.09 30.78 26.81
N ARG A 524 3.95 31.69 27.29
CA ARG A 524 5.42 31.60 27.16
C ARG A 524 5.94 30.23 27.60
N ASN A 525 5.46 29.76 28.74
CA ASN A 525 5.89 28.49 29.33
C ASN A 525 5.40 27.29 28.51
N ASN A 526 4.15 27.29 28.05
CA ASN A 526 3.60 26.17 27.26
C ASN A 526 4.27 26.05 25.89
N ILE A 527 4.59 27.19 25.25
CA ILE A 527 5.32 27.20 23.96
C ILE A 527 6.72 26.63 24.14
N LEU A 528 7.48 27.06 25.16
CA LEU A 528 8.82 26.55 25.42
C LEU A 528 8.84 25.08 25.86
N ALA A 529 7.87 24.64 26.68
CA ALA A 529 7.69 23.22 27.04
C ALA A 529 7.32 22.34 25.84
N ALA A 530 6.56 22.86 24.88
CA ALA A 530 6.28 22.14 23.63
C ALA A 530 7.55 21.88 22.82
N PHE A 531 8.53 22.79 22.83
CA PHE A 531 9.84 22.54 22.22
C PHE A 531 10.69 21.55 23.03
N HIS A 532 10.93 21.81 24.32
CA HIS A 532 11.86 21.02 25.12
C HIS A 532 11.33 19.59 25.40
N ASP A 533 10.27 19.47 26.20
CA ASP A 533 9.72 18.22 26.75
C ASP A 533 9.29 17.19 25.67
N ARG A 534 9.00 17.69 24.45
CA ARG A 534 8.40 16.90 23.36
C ARG A 534 9.27 16.73 22.13
N LEU A 535 10.25 17.61 21.86
CA LEU A 535 11.09 17.49 20.67
C LEU A 535 12.59 17.30 20.96
N VAL A 536 13.10 17.80 22.09
CA VAL A 536 14.54 17.78 22.42
C VAL A 536 14.96 16.52 23.18
N ASP A 537 14.16 16.06 24.16
CA ASP A 537 14.44 14.89 25.00
C ASP A 537 14.31 13.54 24.24
N ASP A 538 15.27 13.25 23.35
CA ASP A 538 15.44 12.00 22.56
C ASP A 538 14.20 11.52 21.74
N ARG A 539 13.13 12.33 21.66
CA ARG A 539 11.92 11.97 20.91
C ARG A 539 12.08 12.14 19.40
N THR A 540 12.86 13.13 18.96
CA THR A 540 13.20 13.33 17.54
C THR A 540 14.47 12.58 17.17
N GLY A 541 14.42 11.76 16.11
CA GLY A 541 15.57 11.04 15.57
C GLY A 541 16.29 11.79 14.45
N LYS A 542 17.52 11.38 14.12
CA LYS A 542 18.35 11.94 13.02
C LYS A 542 17.79 11.78 11.60
N ASN A 543 16.63 11.12 11.48
CA ASN A 543 15.85 11.05 10.24
C ASN A 543 14.48 11.74 10.38
N ASP A 544 14.12 12.38 11.47
CA ASP A 544 12.78 12.97 11.63
C ASP A 544 12.68 14.37 10.99
N ARG A 545 11.45 14.86 10.80
CA ARG A 545 11.17 16.28 10.51
C ARG A 545 10.38 16.96 11.64
N VAL A 546 10.60 18.26 11.80
CA VAL A 546 9.82 19.14 12.70
C VAL A 546 9.31 20.34 11.91
N PHE A 547 7.99 20.53 11.89
CA PHE A 547 7.36 21.73 11.33
C PHE A 547 6.87 22.64 12.46
N VAL A 548 7.13 23.94 12.36
CA VAL A 548 6.72 24.91 13.38
C VAL A 548 5.94 26.03 12.73
N PHE A 549 4.71 26.25 13.14
CA PHE A 549 3.88 27.36 12.69
C PHE A 549 3.48 28.25 13.87
N PHE A 550 3.51 29.56 13.68
CA PHE A 550 3.05 30.55 14.65
C PHE A 550 2.29 31.63 13.91
N ALA A 551 1.02 31.84 14.27
CA ALA A 551 0.23 33.01 13.91
C ALA A 551 -0.06 33.84 15.17
N GLY A 552 0.22 35.15 15.12
CA GLY A 552 0.10 36.03 16.28
C GLY A 552 0.88 37.34 16.12
N HIS A 553 0.99 38.09 17.20
CA HIS A 553 1.87 39.26 17.24
C HIS A 553 3.35 38.86 17.33
N GLY A 554 4.19 39.70 16.72
CA GLY A 554 5.60 39.80 17.02
C GLY A 554 5.95 41.24 17.41
N ALA A 555 7.18 41.47 17.86
CA ALA A 555 7.71 42.81 18.11
C ALA A 555 9.22 42.89 17.85
N THR A 556 9.73 44.09 17.53
CA THR A 556 11.16 44.40 17.50
C THR A 556 11.59 45.19 18.73
N ARG A 557 12.85 45.01 19.15
CA ARG A 557 13.57 45.93 20.01
C ARG A 557 14.95 46.23 19.44
N GLN A 558 15.24 47.50 19.20
CA GLN A 558 16.56 47.94 18.77
C GLN A 558 17.59 47.74 19.89
N LEU A 559 18.68 47.02 19.59
CA LEU A 559 19.81 46.85 20.50
C LEU A 559 20.75 48.06 20.43
N ALA A 560 21.58 48.25 21.47
CA ALA A 560 22.59 49.31 21.53
C ALA A 560 23.62 49.28 20.37
N SER A 561 23.67 48.19 19.60
CA SER A 561 24.46 48.08 18.36
C SER A 561 23.75 48.59 17.10
N GLY A 562 22.56 49.21 17.22
CA GLY A 562 21.73 49.62 16.08
C GLY A 562 21.10 48.45 15.30
N ARG A 563 21.09 47.23 15.85
CA ARG A 563 20.49 46.04 15.24
C ARG A 563 19.22 45.69 15.98
N ASP A 564 18.13 45.47 15.26
CA ASP A 564 16.88 45.02 15.86
C ASP A 564 16.89 43.53 16.22
N LEU A 565 16.27 43.22 17.36
CA LEU A 565 16.01 41.86 17.81
C LEU A 565 14.49 41.63 17.77
N GLY A 566 14.07 40.65 16.96
CA GLY A 566 12.69 40.21 16.88
C GLY A 566 12.28 39.30 18.05
N TYR A 567 10.99 39.32 18.36
CA TYR A 567 10.30 38.50 19.35
C TYR A 567 8.98 38.01 18.78
N ILE A 568 8.56 36.78 19.12
CA ILE A 568 7.16 36.34 19.01
C ILE A 568 6.47 36.57 20.36
N ILE A 569 5.20 36.99 20.35
CA ILE A 569 4.46 37.42 21.55
C ILE A 569 3.49 36.31 22.00
N PRO A 570 3.74 35.63 23.13
CA PRO A 570 2.79 34.72 23.79
C PRO A 570 1.57 35.47 24.37
N VAL A 571 0.50 34.75 24.67
CA VAL A 571 -0.78 35.34 25.15
C VAL A 571 -0.65 36.09 26.48
N ASP A 572 0.31 35.70 27.32
CA ASP A 572 0.58 36.22 28.66
C ASP A 572 1.55 37.43 28.70
N SER A 573 2.11 37.81 27.55
CA SER A 573 3.14 38.87 27.43
C SER A 573 2.59 40.29 27.61
N ASP A 574 3.35 41.15 28.31
CA ASP A 574 3.05 42.58 28.48
C ASP A 574 3.73 43.45 27.40
N PRO A 575 3.00 44.34 26.70
CA PRO A 575 3.58 45.31 25.77
C PRO A 575 4.69 46.21 26.37
N ASN A 576 4.72 46.36 27.69
CA ASN A 576 5.73 47.16 28.41
C ASN A 576 6.94 46.33 28.86
N GLU A 577 6.79 45.01 29.04
CA GLU A 577 7.82 44.10 29.56
C GLU A 577 8.20 42.96 28.60
N PHE A 578 7.74 43.01 27.33
CA PHE A 578 7.93 41.95 26.32
C PHE A 578 9.37 41.48 26.13
N ALA A 579 10.36 42.33 26.39
CA ALA A 579 11.78 41.96 26.38
C ALA A 579 12.15 40.86 27.40
N THR A 580 11.29 40.61 28.38
CA THR A 580 11.43 39.61 29.47
C THR A 580 10.47 38.43 29.29
N ASP A 581 9.19 38.69 28.97
CA ASP A 581 8.14 37.67 28.96
C ASP A 581 7.75 37.14 27.56
N ALA A 582 8.23 37.75 26.48
CA ALA A 582 8.13 37.17 25.15
C ALA A 582 9.20 36.09 24.89
N ILE A 583 9.22 35.54 23.67
CA ILE A 583 10.22 34.57 23.22
C ILE A 583 11.05 35.24 22.12
N ALA A 584 12.36 35.35 22.31
CA ALA A 584 13.24 36.04 21.38
C ALA A 584 13.57 35.15 20.17
N MET A 585 13.82 35.76 19.00
CA MET A 585 14.27 35.00 17.83
C MET A 585 15.63 34.29 18.04
N THR A 586 16.41 34.68 19.05
CA THR A 586 17.60 33.95 19.51
C THR A 586 17.26 32.61 20.18
N ASP A 587 16.15 32.56 20.92
CA ASP A 587 15.70 31.34 21.60
C ASP A 587 15.25 30.32 20.56
N ILE A 588 14.52 30.79 19.54
CA ILE A 588 14.13 29.99 18.36
C ILE A 588 15.35 29.45 17.59
N GLN A 589 16.45 30.23 17.49
CA GLN A 589 17.70 29.74 16.88
C GLN A 589 18.39 28.66 17.72
N ASN A 590 18.45 28.83 19.04
CA ASN A 590 19.03 27.83 19.96
C ASN A 590 18.20 26.53 19.96
N ILE A 591 16.88 26.64 19.90
CA ILE A 591 15.96 25.51 19.71
C ILE A 591 16.20 24.83 18.36
N ALA A 592 16.32 25.61 17.27
CA ALA A 592 16.61 25.04 15.95
C ALA A 592 17.92 24.25 15.93
N GLU A 593 18.99 24.78 16.55
CA GLU A 593 20.30 24.13 16.58
C GLU A 593 20.35 22.88 17.49
N SER A 594 19.58 22.86 18.58
CA SER A 594 19.55 21.73 19.53
C SER A 594 18.68 20.54 19.11
N LEU A 595 17.70 20.73 18.21
CA LEU A 595 16.85 19.64 17.71
C LEU A 595 17.65 18.55 16.96
N GLN A 596 17.42 17.28 17.30
CA GLN A 596 18.08 16.13 16.63
C GLN A 596 17.49 15.82 15.24
N ALA A 597 16.28 16.30 14.94
CA ALA A 597 15.58 16.12 13.67
C ALA A 597 16.45 16.50 12.45
N LYS A 598 16.31 15.78 11.33
CA LYS A 598 17.10 16.07 10.12
C LYS A 598 16.73 17.44 9.55
N HIS A 599 15.44 17.68 9.33
CA HIS A 599 14.94 18.92 8.73
C HIS A 599 13.94 19.62 9.68
N VAL A 600 14.15 20.91 9.90
CA VAL A 600 13.24 21.77 10.68
C VAL A 600 12.86 22.97 9.83
N LEU A 601 11.56 23.26 9.74
CA LEU A 601 11.02 24.42 9.04
C LEU A 601 10.11 25.23 9.96
N PHE A 602 10.45 26.50 10.15
CA PHE A 602 9.64 27.48 10.86
C PHE A 602 8.86 28.34 9.87
N VAL A 603 7.56 28.53 10.09
CA VAL A 603 6.67 29.36 9.27
C VAL A 603 5.94 30.33 10.17
N MET A 604 6.37 31.59 10.17
CA MET A 604 5.99 32.61 11.13
C MET A 604 5.02 33.61 10.48
N ASP A 605 3.72 33.41 10.68
CA ASP A 605 2.67 34.38 10.35
C ASP A 605 2.54 35.45 11.44
N ALA A 606 3.66 36.12 11.67
CA ALA A 606 3.86 37.12 12.69
C ALA A 606 4.81 38.22 12.20
N CYS A 607 4.45 39.45 12.56
CA CYS A 607 5.24 40.66 12.39
C CYS A 607 6.68 40.45 12.92
N TYR A 608 7.67 41.18 12.41
CA TYR A 608 9.01 41.32 13.04
C TYR A 608 9.88 40.05 13.19
N SER A 609 9.44 38.89 12.69
CA SER A 609 10.14 37.61 12.84
C SER A 609 11.40 37.45 11.97
N GLY A 610 11.55 38.24 10.91
CA GLY A 610 12.61 38.11 9.89
C GLY A 610 14.00 38.66 10.25
N LEU A 611 14.51 38.41 11.46
CA LEU A 611 15.75 39.02 12.01
C LEU A 611 16.77 38.01 12.58
N GLY A 612 16.68 36.72 12.25
CA GLY A 612 17.58 35.67 12.76
C GLY A 612 18.37 34.96 11.66
N LEU A 613 19.66 35.28 11.52
CA LEU A 613 20.58 34.59 10.59
C LEU A 613 22.05 34.60 11.00
N SER A 614 22.72 33.49 10.69
CA SER A 614 24.09 33.46 10.16
C SER A 614 24.04 33.19 8.64
N ARG A 615 25.19 33.24 7.94
CA ARG A 615 25.22 32.94 6.49
C ARG A 615 25.42 31.44 6.23
N GLY A 616 24.49 30.82 5.52
CA GLY A 616 24.69 29.55 4.81
C GLY A 616 24.38 29.75 3.32
N GLY A 617 25.21 29.20 2.42
CA GLY A 617 25.04 29.40 0.97
C GLY A 617 25.74 28.35 0.13
N GLY A 618 25.39 28.31 -1.17
CA GLY A 618 25.93 27.37 -2.14
C GLY A 618 24.92 26.29 -2.55
N SER A 619 24.05 26.62 -3.51
CA SER A 619 23.28 25.60 -4.25
C SER A 619 24.18 24.99 -5.33
N SER A 620 24.16 23.66 -5.45
CA SER A 620 24.90 22.89 -6.47
C SER A 620 24.02 21.79 -7.06
N SER A 621 24.26 21.44 -8.32
CA SER A 621 23.29 20.78 -9.22
C SER A 621 23.09 19.26 -9.03
N THR A 622 22.94 18.79 -7.78
CA THR A 622 22.60 17.38 -7.44
C THR A 622 21.34 17.27 -6.55
N PHE A 623 20.44 18.24 -6.72
CA PHE A 623 19.44 18.72 -5.76
C PHE A 623 18.84 17.67 -4.78
N LEU A 624 17.96 16.78 -5.23
CA LEU A 624 17.11 15.98 -4.33
C LEU A 624 17.86 14.94 -3.47
N ARG A 625 18.85 14.22 -4.04
CA ARG A 625 19.51 13.08 -3.34
C ARG A 625 20.69 13.47 -2.45
N GLU A 626 21.23 14.69 -2.59
CA GLU A 626 22.19 15.24 -1.63
C GLU A 626 21.51 16.01 -0.51
N ASN A 627 20.52 16.87 -0.81
CA ASN A 627 19.89 17.71 0.21
C ASN A 627 19.15 16.87 1.25
N ALA A 628 18.53 15.73 0.87
CA ALA A 628 17.89 14.78 1.79
C ALA A 628 18.84 14.05 2.78
N ARG A 629 20.16 14.32 2.71
CA ARG A 629 21.20 13.78 3.60
C ARG A 629 21.82 14.83 4.52
N ARG A 630 21.66 16.13 4.25
CA ARG A 630 22.25 17.24 5.02
C ARG A 630 21.22 17.75 6.04
N SER A 631 21.63 18.33 7.16
CA SER A 631 20.66 18.99 8.04
C SER A 631 20.04 20.22 7.38
N ALA A 632 18.76 20.47 7.65
CA ALA A 632 18.06 21.68 7.23
C ALA A 632 17.50 22.38 8.45
N ARG A 633 17.78 23.68 8.61
CA ARG A 633 17.10 24.56 9.56
C ARG A 633 16.66 25.79 8.77
N GLN A 634 15.38 25.84 8.38
CA GLN A 634 14.83 26.84 7.47
C GLN A 634 13.74 27.66 8.16
N MET A 635 13.55 28.90 7.71
CA MET A 635 12.48 29.77 8.20
C MET A 635 11.88 30.60 7.06
N LEU A 636 10.54 30.68 7.05
CA LEU A 636 9.71 31.53 6.20
C LEU A 636 8.90 32.47 7.11
N THR A 637 8.88 33.78 6.83
CA THR A 637 8.12 34.77 7.61
C THR A 637 7.07 35.46 6.77
N ALA A 638 6.00 35.96 7.39
CA ALA A 638 4.92 36.67 6.69
C ALA A 638 5.19 38.16 6.43
N GLY A 639 6.33 38.70 6.88
CA GLY A 639 6.67 40.11 6.68
C GLY A 639 8.11 40.43 7.10
N GLY A 640 8.54 41.64 6.73
CA GLY A 640 9.82 42.23 7.13
C GLY A 640 9.80 42.86 8.52
N ALA A 641 10.92 43.48 8.90
CA ALA A 641 11.17 44.08 10.22
C ALA A 641 10.36 45.36 10.55
N ASP A 642 9.46 45.79 9.66
CA ASP A 642 8.67 47.04 9.79
C ASP A 642 7.17 46.84 9.45
N GLN A 643 6.69 45.59 9.36
CA GLN A 643 5.39 45.27 8.75
C GLN A 643 4.46 44.51 9.70
N GLN A 644 3.22 44.99 9.78
CA GLN A 644 2.11 44.30 10.43
C GLN A 644 1.51 43.23 9.50
N VAL A 645 1.09 42.09 10.06
CA VAL A 645 0.37 41.02 9.34
C VAL A 645 -0.97 41.54 8.81
N ALA A 646 -1.32 41.17 7.58
CA ALA A 646 -2.62 41.50 6.99
C ALA A 646 -3.69 40.48 7.42
N ASP A 647 -4.24 40.70 8.61
CA ASP A 647 -5.34 39.95 9.21
C ASP A 647 -6.70 40.31 8.55
N SER A 648 -6.78 40.03 7.25
CA SER A 648 -7.90 40.42 6.35
C SER A 648 -8.00 39.53 5.11
N GLY A 649 -7.51 38.29 5.22
CA GLY A 649 -7.56 37.30 4.13
C GLY A 649 -8.90 36.55 4.07
N PRO A 650 -9.15 35.84 2.95
CA PRO A 650 -10.47 35.30 2.66
C PRO A 650 -10.75 34.01 3.42
N ASN A 651 -12.04 33.72 3.63
CA ASN A 651 -12.57 32.62 4.45
C ASN A 651 -12.18 32.70 5.96
N GLY A 652 -11.63 33.84 6.39
CA GLY A 652 -11.17 34.08 7.76
C GLY A 652 -9.82 33.42 8.05
N HIS A 653 -8.85 33.78 7.22
CA HIS A 653 -7.43 33.43 7.32
C HIS A 653 -6.62 34.72 7.15
N SER A 654 -5.38 34.80 7.62
CA SER A 654 -4.49 35.87 7.18
C SER A 654 -4.24 35.78 5.65
N VAL A 655 -3.86 36.89 5.02
CA VAL A 655 -3.50 36.87 3.58
C VAL A 655 -2.28 35.97 3.33
N PHE A 656 -1.34 35.87 4.28
CA PHE A 656 -0.19 34.98 4.18
C PHE A 656 -0.60 33.52 4.35
N THR A 657 -1.36 33.17 5.39
CA THR A 657 -1.76 31.78 5.63
C THR A 657 -2.71 31.27 4.54
N TRP A 658 -3.57 32.11 3.97
CA TRP A 658 -4.35 31.74 2.77
C TRP A 658 -3.44 31.31 1.61
N VAL A 659 -2.43 32.11 1.26
CA VAL A 659 -1.50 31.81 0.17
C VAL A 659 -0.62 30.60 0.49
N LEU A 660 -0.19 30.43 1.74
CA LEU A 660 0.53 29.26 2.23
C LEU A 660 -0.31 27.97 2.08
N LEU A 661 -1.60 28.00 2.42
CA LEU A 661 -2.51 26.87 2.24
C LEU A 661 -2.75 26.55 0.75
N GLN A 662 -2.81 27.56 -0.13
CA GLN A 662 -2.84 27.32 -1.58
C GLN A 662 -1.53 26.68 -2.10
N ALA A 663 -0.38 27.07 -1.54
CA ALA A 663 0.92 26.50 -1.89
C ALA A 663 1.00 25.02 -1.48
N LEU A 664 0.71 24.73 -0.20
CA LEU A 664 0.67 23.38 0.35
C LEU A 664 -0.35 22.50 -0.39
N GLY A 665 -1.51 23.04 -0.76
CA GLY A 665 -2.53 22.38 -1.59
C GLY A 665 -2.14 22.20 -3.08
N GLY A 666 -0.86 22.01 -3.39
CA GLY A 666 -0.35 21.63 -4.71
C GLY A 666 0.28 22.74 -5.54
N LYS A 667 -0.10 24.02 -5.37
CA LYS A 667 0.50 25.11 -6.19
C LYS A 667 1.97 25.41 -5.87
N GLY A 668 2.47 24.92 -4.73
CA GLY A 668 3.87 25.02 -4.32
C GLY A 668 4.79 23.98 -4.94
N ASP A 669 4.26 22.95 -5.62
CA ASP A 669 5.05 22.04 -6.46
C ASP A 669 5.46 22.82 -7.71
N LEU A 670 6.68 23.36 -7.70
CA LEU A 670 7.11 24.31 -8.73
C LEU A 670 7.83 23.62 -9.87
N ASN A 671 8.62 22.58 -9.61
CA ASN A 671 9.25 21.78 -10.66
C ASN A 671 8.31 20.72 -11.26
N GLY A 672 7.20 20.38 -10.59
CA GLY A 672 6.37 19.26 -10.99
C GLY A 672 7.07 17.94 -10.72
N ASP A 673 7.40 17.63 -9.47
CA ASP A 673 7.94 16.31 -9.08
C ASP A 673 7.06 15.56 -8.05
N GLY A 674 5.98 16.19 -7.56
CA GLY A 674 5.11 15.67 -6.52
C GLY A 674 5.57 15.99 -5.09
N LEU A 675 6.65 16.76 -4.93
CA LEU A 675 7.10 17.32 -3.66
C LEU A 675 6.86 18.82 -3.59
N ILE A 676 7.05 19.38 -2.40
CA ILE A 676 7.21 20.82 -2.18
C ILE A 676 8.39 20.99 -1.25
N THR A 677 9.51 21.53 -1.74
CA THR A 677 10.64 21.91 -0.89
C THR A 677 10.40 23.23 -0.15
N GLY A 678 11.14 23.49 0.92
CA GLY A 678 11.09 24.77 1.63
C GLY A 678 11.41 25.95 0.71
N THR A 679 12.41 25.79 -0.16
CA THR A 679 12.76 26.76 -1.21
C THR A 679 11.61 27.02 -2.20
N GLU A 680 10.88 25.98 -2.65
CA GLU A 680 9.75 26.16 -3.59
C GLU A 680 8.51 26.76 -2.92
N LEU A 681 8.21 26.34 -1.68
CA LEU A 681 7.18 26.94 -0.85
C LEU A 681 7.41 28.45 -0.71
N ALA A 682 8.64 28.87 -0.43
CA ALA A 682 9.02 30.28 -0.36
C ALA A 682 8.93 30.99 -1.73
N ALA A 683 9.41 30.35 -2.81
CA ALA A 683 9.39 30.90 -4.16
C ALA A 683 7.97 31.07 -4.74
N TYR A 684 6.99 30.30 -4.26
CA TYR A 684 5.57 30.53 -4.51
C TYR A 684 4.99 31.60 -3.58
N VAL A 685 5.11 31.43 -2.25
CA VAL A 685 4.38 32.24 -1.25
C VAL A 685 4.86 33.69 -1.24
N ALA A 686 6.17 33.94 -1.22
CA ALA A 686 6.71 35.29 -1.04
C ALA A 686 6.25 36.30 -2.11
N PRO A 687 6.37 36.02 -3.43
CA PRO A 687 5.88 36.95 -4.45
C PRO A 687 4.35 37.01 -4.53
N ALA A 688 3.65 35.90 -4.25
CA ALA A 688 2.19 35.86 -4.27
C ALA A 688 1.59 36.78 -3.19
N VAL A 689 2.10 36.73 -1.97
CA VAL A 689 1.70 37.63 -0.87
C VAL A 689 2.10 39.07 -1.17
N SER A 690 3.34 39.32 -1.62
CA SER A 690 3.86 40.68 -1.86
C SER A 690 3.15 41.46 -2.98
N ALA A 691 2.36 40.79 -3.82
CA ALA A 691 1.61 41.44 -4.89
C ALA A 691 0.13 41.70 -4.54
N VAL A 692 -0.36 41.14 -3.41
CA VAL A 692 -1.75 41.30 -2.94
C VAL A 692 -1.86 41.90 -1.54
N SER A 693 -0.73 42.02 -0.83
CA SER A 693 -0.56 42.63 0.49
C SER A 693 0.63 43.59 0.50
N LYS A 694 0.76 44.41 1.55
CA LYS A 694 1.98 45.21 1.82
C LYS A 694 3.11 44.38 2.44
N GLN A 695 2.79 43.15 2.86
CA GLN A 695 3.73 42.19 3.42
C GLN A 695 4.80 41.77 2.42
N THR A 696 6.05 41.73 2.84
CA THR A 696 7.18 41.17 2.09
C THR A 696 7.74 39.97 2.85
N PRO A 697 7.26 38.73 2.59
CA PRO A 697 7.80 37.52 3.19
C PRO A 697 9.30 37.34 2.97
N ALA A 698 9.99 36.84 3.99
CA ALA A 698 11.42 36.55 3.93
C ALA A 698 11.70 35.05 4.14
N PHE A 699 12.77 34.53 3.53
CA PHE A 699 13.18 33.13 3.63
C PHE A 699 14.69 32.97 3.81
N GLY A 700 15.11 32.01 4.63
CA GLY A 700 16.53 31.75 4.88
C GLY A 700 16.81 30.52 5.74
N SER A 701 18.10 30.28 6.01
CA SER A 701 18.60 29.18 6.87
C SER A 701 19.07 29.69 8.23
N LEU A 702 18.60 29.05 9.29
CA LEU A 702 19.05 29.29 10.68
C LEU A 702 20.39 28.57 10.97
N PRO A 703 21.05 28.88 12.10
CA PRO A 703 22.17 28.07 12.63
C PRO A 703 21.85 26.57 12.68
N GLY A 704 22.88 25.72 12.58
CA GLY A 704 22.74 24.27 12.46
C GLY A 704 22.29 23.75 11.07
N SER A 705 21.93 24.61 10.12
CA SER A 705 21.64 24.20 8.73
C SER A 705 22.91 23.85 7.96
N GLN A 706 22.89 22.73 7.21
CA GLN A 706 23.97 22.28 6.32
C GLN A 706 23.57 22.35 4.83
N GLY A 707 22.50 23.07 4.51
CA GLY A 707 21.96 23.15 3.15
C GLY A 707 21.16 21.92 2.71
N GLY A 708 20.52 21.23 3.66
CA GLY A 708 19.36 20.39 3.34
C GLY A 708 18.11 21.24 3.06
N GLU A 709 17.05 20.59 2.57
CA GLU A 709 15.74 21.20 2.32
C GLU A 709 14.67 20.49 3.15
N PHE A 710 13.78 21.22 3.80
CA PHE A 710 12.53 20.64 4.30
C PHE A 710 11.67 20.22 3.10
N VAL A 711 10.91 19.14 3.25
CA VAL A 711 10.14 18.55 2.15
C VAL A 711 8.75 18.13 2.61
N PHE A 712 7.74 18.54 1.86
CA PHE A 712 6.41 17.95 1.84
C PHE A 712 6.26 17.06 0.61
N GLN A 713 5.42 16.03 0.70
CA GLN A 713 5.09 15.14 -0.41
C GLN A 713 3.59 15.25 -0.65
N LEU A 714 3.17 15.54 -1.88
CA LEU A 714 1.75 15.60 -2.21
C LEU A 714 1.13 14.20 -2.16
N PRO A 715 -0.04 14.03 -1.53
CA PRO A 715 -0.75 12.75 -1.53
C PRO A 715 -1.39 12.48 -2.89
N ASP A 716 -1.54 11.20 -3.25
CA ASP A 716 -2.54 10.80 -4.24
C ASP A 716 -3.92 11.15 -3.67
N SER A 717 -4.50 12.28 -4.12
CA SER A 717 -5.78 12.78 -3.65
C SER A 717 -6.90 11.76 -3.82
N GLN A 718 -7.83 11.74 -2.87
CA GLN A 718 -8.96 10.81 -2.83
C GLN A 718 -10.31 11.53 -2.77
N GLU A 719 -10.35 12.85 -3.00
CA GLU A 719 -11.55 13.67 -2.81
C GLU A 719 -12.54 13.56 -3.97
N PHE A 720 -13.60 12.77 -3.76
CA PHE A 720 -14.74 12.68 -4.66
C PHE A 720 -15.63 13.92 -4.51
N LEU A 721 -15.95 14.57 -5.63
CA LEU A 721 -16.91 15.67 -5.66
C LEU A 721 -18.34 15.19 -5.36
N THR A 722 -19.02 15.95 -4.49
CA THR A 722 -20.41 15.75 -4.05
C THR A 722 -21.14 17.09 -3.92
N ALA A 723 -22.44 17.06 -3.64
CA ALA A 723 -23.24 18.23 -3.31
C ALA A 723 -22.65 19.06 -2.13
N ASP A 724 -22.00 18.39 -1.17
CA ASP A 724 -21.41 19.01 0.02
C ASP A 724 -20.00 19.60 -0.22
N THR A 725 -19.36 19.33 -1.37
CA THR A 725 -17.99 19.83 -1.62
C THR A 725 -17.98 21.36 -1.71
N ARG A 726 -17.49 21.97 -0.64
CA ARG A 726 -17.49 23.42 -0.42
C ARG A 726 -16.82 24.18 -1.56
N GLN A 727 -17.43 25.31 -1.91
CA GLN A 727 -16.95 26.24 -2.92
C GLN A 727 -16.28 27.44 -2.24
N LEU A 728 -15.35 28.09 -2.94
CA LEU A 728 -14.72 29.29 -2.42
C LEU A 728 -15.69 30.49 -2.37
N SER A 729 -15.46 31.37 -1.39
CA SER A 729 -16.07 32.70 -1.32
C SER A 729 -15.67 33.57 -2.51
N ALA A 730 -16.43 34.65 -2.77
CA ALA A 730 -16.10 35.57 -3.85
C ALA A 730 -14.71 36.21 -3.65
N ASP A 731 -14.37 36.55 -2.40
CA ASP A 731 -13.10 37.18 -2.03
C ASP A 731 -11.92 36.22 -2.16
N ALA A 732 -12.12 34.93 -1.85
CA ALA A 732 -11.12 33.88 -2.09
C ALA A 732 -10.83 33.70 -3.58
N ILE A 733 -11.88 33.67 -4.43
CA ILE A 733 -11.72 33.59 -5.89
C ILE A 733 -11.01 34.84 -6.40
N ALA A 734 -11.45 36.02 -5.99
CA ALA A 734 -10.85 37.30 -6.40
C ALA A 734 -9.40 37.48 -5.89
N LEU A 735 -9.01 36.86 -4.78
CA LEU A 735 -7.61 36.82 -4.34
C LEU A 735 -6.79 35.80 -5.14
N ASN A 736 -7.31 34.59 -5.36
CA ASN A 736 -6.66 33.58 -6.19
C ASN A 736 -6.41 34.08 -7.62
N SER A 737 -7.38 34.73 -8.27
CA SER A 737 -7.19 35.32 -9.60
C SER A 737 -6.12 36.43 -9.63
N ARG A 738 -5.99 37.22 -8.56
CA ARG A 738 -4.90 38.22 -8.44
C ARG A 738 -3.54 37.57 -8.26
N VAL A 739 -3.45 36.49 -7.49
CA VAL A 739 -2.21 35.71 -7.33
C VAL A 739 -1.82 35.02 -8.64
N GLU A 740 -2.76 34.39 -9.35
CA GLU A 740 -2.47 33.71 -10.62
C GLU A 740 -2.00 34.71 -11.70
N ALA A 741 -2.67 35.86 -11.87
CA ALA A 741 -2.24 36.88 -12.84
C ALA A 741 -0.81 37.43 -12.61
N VAL A 742 -0.35 37.46 -11.35
CA VAL A 742 1.03 37.85 -10.98
C VAL A 742 2.05 36.73 -11.27
N GLN A 743 1.60 35.48 -11.27
CA GLN A 743 2.45 34.33 -11.60
C GLN A 743 2.52 34.11 -13.12
N GLU A 744 1.42 34.31 -13.85
CA GLU A 744 1.33 34.20 -15.32
C GLU A 744 2.08 35.31 -16.06
N THR A 745 2.27 36.48 -15.45
CA THR A 745 3.03 37.60 -16.05
C THR A 745 4.56 37.40 -15.99
N ARG A 746 5.04 36.21 -15.58
CA ARG A 746 6.45 35.80 -15.64
C ARG A 746 6.74 35.10 -16.97
N PRO A 747 7.70 35.56 -17.79
CA PRO A 747 7.91 35.02 -19.13
C PRO A 747 8.62 33.66 -19.12
N GLY A 748 8.07 32.70 -19.87
CA GLY A 748 8.69 31.40 -20.17
C GLY A 748 8.00 30.22 -19.48
N GLY A 749 7.45 29.30 -20.29
CA GLY A 749 6.84 28.05 -19.82
C GLY A 749 7.86 26.93 -19.49
N ASP A 750 9.15 27.18 -19.73
CA ASP A 750 10.25 26.24 -19.49
C ASP A 750 11.18 26.79 -18.40
N ALA A 751 11.48 25.95 -17.40
CA ALA A 751 12.34 26.24 -16.25
C ALA A 751 12.04 27.57 -15.51
N LYS A 752 11.13 27.51 -14.51
CA LYS A 752 10.69 28.66 -13.71
C LYS A 752 11.88 29.50 -13.20
N ALA A 753 11.95 30.74 -13.70
CA ALA A 753 13.07 31.64 -13.46
C ALA A 753 13.32 31.91 -11.96
N PRO A 754 14.59 32.16 -11.55
CA PRO A 754 14.94 32.39 -10.15
C PRO A 754 14.13 33.50 -9.48
N VAL A 755 13.63 33.21 -8.28
CA VAL A 755 12.76 34.12 -7.52
C VAL A 755 13.57 34.88 -6.48
N THR A 756 13.68 36.19 -6.63
CA THR A 756 14.25 37.06 -5.60
C THR A 756 13.25 37.23 -4.45
N VAL A 757 13.67 36.94 -3.23
CA VAL A 757 12.91 37.16 -1.99
C VAL A 757 13.74 38.00 -1.01
N ALA A 758 13.12 38.49 0.06
CA ALA A 758 13.89 39.02 1.18
C ALA A 758 14.59 37.87 1.92
N ASP A 759 15.84 38.07 2.33
CA ASP A 759 16.45 37.21 3.33
C ASP A 759 16.12 37.70 4.75
N LEU A 760 16.35 36.83 5.74
CA LEU A 760 16.11 37.10 7.16
C LEU A 760 17.19 38.02 7.80
N GLN A 761 17.87 38.83 6.96
CA GLN A 761 18.76 39.95 7.30
C GLN A 761 18.30 41.27 6.63
N GLY A 762 17.21 41.25 5.84
CA GLY A 762 16.74 42.40 5.05
C GLY A 762 17.49 42.60 3.72
N GLY A 763 18.40 41.68 3.37
CA GLY A 763 18.99 41.59 2.04
C GLY A 763 18.05 40.93 1.03
N ARG A 764 18.58 40.63 -0.16
CA ARG A 764 17.85 39.95 -1.24
C ARG A 764 18.54 38.64 -1.58
N SER A 765 17.93 37.53 -1.17
CA SER A 765 18.33 36.19 -1.62
C SER A 765 17.65 35.86 -2.96
N THR A 766 18.31 35.04 -3.77
CA THR A 766 17.78 34.57 -5.05
C THR A 766 17.57 33.07 -4.96
N LEU A 767 16.31 32.65 -4.90
CA LEU A 767 15.91 31.24 -4.82
C LEU A 767 16.03 30.62 -6.21
N GLN A 768 16.79 29.54 -6.30
CA GLN A 768 16.87 28.70 -7.49
C GLN A 768 15.85 27.57 -7.32
N VAL A 769 14.72 27.69 -8.02
CA VAL A 769 13.73 26.62 -8.14
C VAL A 769 14.36 25.46 -8.93
N PRO A 770 14.07 24.18 -8.61
CA PRO A 770 14.64 23.07 -9.36
C PRO A 770 14.19 23.07 -10.83
N ALA A 771 14.98 22.47 -11.71
CA ALA A 771 14.54 22.17 -13.06
C ALA A 771 13.36 21.18 -13.02
N ALA A 772 12.42 21.31 -13.96
CA ALA A 772 11.23 20.48 -14.01
C ALA A 772 11.56 18.99 -14.19
N VAL A 773 10.83 18.12 -13.50
CA VAL A 773 11.07 16.67 -13.50
C VAL A 773 10.06 15.96 -14.42
N PRO A 774 10.45 14.94 -15.21
CA PRO A 774 9.53 14.20 -16.07
C PRO A 774 8.51 13.34 -15.28
N LEU A 775 7.40 13.93 -14.85
CA LEU A 775 6.30 13.22 -14.18
C LEU A 775 5.81 11.99 -14.98
N SER A 776 5.60 10.88 -14.28
CA SER A 776 4.95 9.70 -14.85
C SER A 776 3.49 9.97 -15.20
N GLU A 777 2.88 9.13 -16.03
CA GLU A 777 1.47 9.33 -16.45
C GLU A 777 0.51 9.21 -15.28
N ARG A 778 0.85 8.40 -14.26
CA ARG A 778 0.13 8.37 -12.97
C ARG A 778 0.16 9.75 -12.31
N GLN A 779 1.35 10.34 -12.16
CA GLN A 779 1.53 11.62 -11.47
C GLN A 779 0.90 12.79 -12.26
N ARG A 780 1.06 12.83 -13.59
CA ARG A 780 0.41 13.84 -14.44
C ARG A 780 -1.12 13.74 -14.35
N ALA A 781 -1.67 12.53 -14.34
CA ALA A 781 -3.10 12.33 -14.14
C ALA A 781 -3.58 12.82 -12.76
N GLN A 782 -2.77 12.59 -11.71
CA GLN A 782 -3.06 13.06 -10.36
C GLN A 782 -3.04 14.59 -10.26
N GLN A 783 -1.98 15.23 -10.76
CA GLN A 783 -1.83 16.68 -10.80
C GLN A 783 -2.97 17.36 -11.58
N ALA A 784 -3.40 16.76 -12.70
CA ALA A 784 -4.55 17.23 -13.47
C ALA A 784 -5.89 17.07 -12.72
N ASN A 785 -6.11 15.96 -12.00
CA ASN A 785 -7.27 15.82 -11.11
C ASN A 785 -7.29 16.90 -10.02
N ASP A 786 -6.14 17.19 -9.41
CA ASP A 786 -6.07 18.08 -8.26
C ASP A 786 -6.16 19.56 -8.65
N ARG A 787 -5.63 19.94 -9.83
CA ARG A 787 -5.93 21.22 -10.46
C ARG A 787 -7.41 21.31 -10.85
N GLY A 788 -8.02 20.24 -11.35
CA GLY A 788 -9.46 20.16 -11.62
C GLY A 788 -10.32 20.40 -10.36
N LEU A 789 -9.94 19.80 -9.23
CA LEU A 789 -10.59 19.99 -7.92
C LEU A 789 -10.50 21.45 -7.45
N GLN A 790 -9.33 22.08 -7.60
CA GLN A 790 -9.15 23.50 -7.26
C GLN A 790 -9.99 24.42 -8.15
N LEU A 791 -9.98 24.20 -9.47
CA LEU A 791 -10.78 24.98 -10.42
C LEU A 791 -12.29 24.82 -10.17
N TYR A 792 -12.73 23.61 -9.83
CA TYR A 792 -14.11 23.38 -9.37
C TYR A 792 -14.44 24.17 -8.10
N ARG A 793 -13.54 24.20 -7.10
CA ARG A 793 -13.70 25.02 -5.87
C ARG A 793 -13.75 26.52 -6.18
N GLU A 794 -12.99 26.97 -7.18
CA GLU A 794 -12.99 28.34 -7.72
C GLU A 794 -14.19 28.65 -8.64
N LYS A 795 -15.13 27.71 -8.85
CA LYS A 795 -16.31 27.81 -9.75
C LYS A 795 -15.97 27.88 -11.25
N ARG A 796 -14.72 27.59 -11.61
CA ARG A 796 -14.16 27.60 -12.99
C ARG A 796 -14.45 26.27 -13.69
N TYR A 797 -15.73 25.97 -13.89
CA TYR A 797 -16.19 24.62 -14.25
C TYR A 797 -15.68 24.12 -15.61
N ASP A 798 -15.58 24.96 -16.64
CA ASP A 798 -15.07 24.51 -17.95
C ASP A 798 -13.56 24.18 -17.92
N GLU A 799 -12.79 24.93 -17.14
CA GLU A 799 -11.37 24.64 -16.89
C GLU A 799 -11.20 23.37 -16.04
N ALA A 800 -12.08 23.16 -15.05
CA ALA A 800 -12.12 21.92 -14.28
C ALA A 800 -12.47 20.71 -15.15
N VAL A 801 -13.45 20.84 -16.07
CA VAL A 801 -13.78 19.82 -17.08
C VAL A 801 -12.56 19.49 -17.94
N ALA A 802 -11.82 20.50 -18.41
CA ALA A 802 -10.61 20.27 -19.21
C ALA A 802 -9.54 19.48 -18.43
N GLN A 803 -9.30 19.83 -17.17
CA GLN A 803 -8.29 19.19 -16.32
C GLN A 803 -8.68 17.75 -15.90
N PHE A 804 -9.92 17.49 -15.48
CA PHE A 804 -10.37 16.11 -15.24
C PHE A 804 -10.40 15.27 -16.53
N THR A 805 -10.66 15.88 -17.69
CA THR A 805 -10.57 15.19 -18.98
C THR A 805 -9.11 14.83 -19.32
N GLU A 806 -8.14 15.72 -19.04
CA GLU A 806 -6.71 15.42 -19.20
C GLU A 806 -6.26 14.27 -18.29
N ALA A 807 -6.69 14.28 -17.03
CA ALA A 807 -6.44 13.18 -16.08
C ALA A 807 -6.91 11.82 -16.63
N LEU A 808 -8.05 11.79 -17.33
CA LEU A 808 -8.62 10.58 -17.93
C LEU A 808 -8.02 10.20 -19.29
N LYS A 809 -7.34 11.12 -20.01
CA LYS A 809 -6.49 10.74 -21.16
C LYS A 809 -5.25 10.00 -20.69
N LEU A 810 -4.63 10.51 -19.61
CA LEU A 810 -3.40 10.00 -19.01
C LEU A 810 -3.63 8.72 -18.21
N ARG A 811 -4.80 8.56 -17.60
CA ARG A 811 -5.20 7.36 -16.84
C ARG A 811 -6.70 7.06 -17.04
N PRO A 812 -7.08 6.29 -18.09
CA PRO A 812 -8.50 6.02 -18.41
C PRO A 812 -9.29 5.28 -17.32
N ASP A 813 -8.61 4.52 -16.48
CA ASP A 813 -9.12 3.79 -15.30
C ASP A 813 -9.19 4.66 -14.02
N PHE A 814 -9.00 5.98 -14.11
CA PHE A 814 -9.00 6.86 -12.93
C PHE A 814 -10.43 7.21 -12.48
N ALA A 815 -11.09 6.27 -11.76
CA ALA A 815 -12.46 6.41 -11.25
C ALA A 815 -12.73 7.73 -10.49
N LEU A 816 -11.74 8.27 -9.78
CA LEU A 816 -11.82 9.57 -9.10
C LEU A 816 -12.06 10.72 -10.09
N ALA A 817 -11.19 10.86 -11.09
CA ALA A 817 -11.34 11.87 -12.13
C ALA A 817 -12.62 11.66 -12.95
N ALA A 818 -13.05 10.42 -13.16
CA ALA A 818 -14.33 10.11 -13.82
C ALA A 818 -15.55 10.60 -13.01
N ASN A 819 -15.58 10.37 -11.70
CA ASN A 819 -16.64 10.90 -10.83
C ASN A 819 -16.63 12.43 -10.86
N ASN A 820 -15.45 13.00 -10.68
CA ASN A 820 -15.29 14.44 -10.52
C ASN A 820 -15.67 15.17 -11.82
N LEU A 821 -15.27 14.66 -12.98
CA LEU A 821 -15.73 15.13 -14.28
C LEU A 821 -17.27 15.05 -14.42
N GLY A 822 -17.87 13.91 -14.07
CA GLY A 822 -19.32 13.73 -14.07
C GLY A 822 -20.05 14.70 -13.16
N PHE A 823 -19.50 14.97 -11.97
CA PHE A 823 -20.07 15.93 -11.03
C PHE A 823 -19.94 17.39 -11.49
N VAL A 824 -18.84 17.77 -12.17
CA VAL A 824 -18.75 19.12 -12.76
C VAL A 824 -19.79 19.29 -13.88
N TYR A 825 -20.02 18.29 -14.73
CA TYR A 825 -21.14 18.34 -15.70
C TYR A 825 -22.50 18.45 -15.01
N TYR A 826 -22.73 17.74 -13.89
CA TYR A 826 -23.96 17.87 -13.09
C TYR A 826 -24.14 19.32 -12.59
N ARG A 827 -23.06 19.96 -12.12
CA ARG A 827 -23.04 21.35 -11.67
C ARG A 827 -23.17 22.38 -12.80
N GLN A 828 -22.83 22.01 -14.04
CA GLN A 828 -23.16 22.77 -15.25
C GLN A 828 -24.61 22.54 -15.75
N GLN A 829 -25.44 21.78 -15.02
CA GLN A 829 -26.79 21.34 -15.45
C GLN A 829 -26.78 20.45 -16.72
N ARG A 830 -25.62 19.86 -17.05
CA ARG A 830 -25.41 18.99 -18.20
C ARG A 830 -25.62 17.54 -17.78
N TYR A 831 -26.84 17.26 -17.36
CA TYR A 831 -27.21 16.03 -16.65
C TYR A 831 -27.00 14.75 -17.47
N ALA A 832 -27.08 14.84 -18.81
CA ALA A 832 -26.83 13.70 -19.70
C ALA A 832 -25.34 13.32 -19.74
N GLU A 833 -24.44 14.29 -19.91
CA GLU A 833 -22.99 14.06 -19.82
C GLU A 833 -22.56 13.65 -18.41
N ALA A 834 -23.18 14.24 -17.38
CA ALA A 834 -22.98 13.85 -15.98
C ALA A 834 -23.28 12.37 -15.76
N ALA A 835 -24.50 11.93 -16.12
CA ALA A 835 -24.91 10.53 -15.99
C ALA A 835 -23.95 9.60 -16.75
N ARG A 836 -23.56 9.95 -17.98
CA ARG A 836 -22.62 9.15 -18.79
C ARG A 836 -21.25 8.97 -18.14
N TRP A 837 -20.70 10.00 -17.49
CA TRP A 837 -19.40 9.93 -16.80
C TRP A 837 -19.48 9.25 -15.43
N LEU A 838 -20.60 9.37 -14.73
CA LEU A 838 -20.86 8.66 -13.48
C LEU A 838 -21.12 7.17 -13.73
N GLU A 839 -21.81 6.81 -14.82
CA GLU A 839 -21.85 5.42 -15.33
C GLU A 839 -20.47 4.91 -15.71
N ASN A 840 -19.60 5.74 -16.28
CA ASN A 840 -18.22 5.32 -16.58
C ASN A 840 -17.42 5.08 -15.30
N THR A 841 -17.62 5.91 -14.28
CA THR A 841 -17.08 5.69 -12.93
C THR A 841 -17.50 4.32 -12.40
N LEU A 842 -18.79 3.97 -12.50
CA LEU A 842 -19.33 2.70 -12.02
C LEU A 842 -18.96 1.48 -12.88
N LYS A 843 -18.46 1.68 -14.11
CA LYS A 843 -17.84 0.62 -14.93
C LYS A 843 -16.39 0.35 -14.53
N ILE A 844 -15.67 1.38 -14.07
CA ILE A 844 -14.30 1.27 -13.55
C ILE A 844 -14.33 0.73 -12.11
N ASP A 845 -15.28 1.20 -11.30
CA ASP A 845 -15.45 0.82 -9.90
C ASP A 845 -16.95 0.75 -9.51
N PRO A 846 -17.56 -0.44 -9.57
CA PRO A 846 -18.95 -0.66 -9.16
C PRO A 846 -19.22 -0.46 -7.66
N SER A 847 -18.19 -0.34 -6.81
CA SER A 847 -18.36 -0.15 -5.35
C SER A 847 -18.51 1.33 -4.95
N ARG A 848 -18.28 2.27 -5.88
CA ARG A 848 -18.14 3.70 -5.58
C ARG A 848 -19.50 4.36 -5.27
N ALA A 849 -19.98 4.17 -4.04
CA ALA A 849 -21.26 4.67 -3.53
C ALA A 849 -21.55 6.14 -3.93
N VAL A 850 -20.59 7.05 -3.78
CA VAL A 850 -20.73 8.48 -4.17
C VAL A 850 -21.17 8.67 -5.63
N ALA A 851 -20.71 7.82 -6.56
CA ALA A 851 -21.11 7.90 -7.95
C ALA A 851 -22.59 7.50 -8.15
N TYR A 852 -23.15 6.57 -7.36
CA TYR A 852 -24.59 6.27 -7.36
C TYR A 852 -25.44 7.42 -6.82
N LEU A 853 -24.99 8.13 -5.78
CA LEU A 853 -25.68 9.32 -5.27
C LEU A 853 -25.75 10.41 -6.36
N ASN A 854 -24.58 10.77 -6.91
CA ASN A 854 -24.44 11.74 -7.98
C ASN A 854 -25.25 11.34 -9.24
N LEU A 855 -25.31 10.03 -9.56
CA LEU A 855 -26.06 9.49 -10.69
C LEU A 855 -27.58 9.52 -10.45
N GLY A 856 -28.02 9.31 -9.22
CA GLY A 856 -29.41 9.47 -8.80
C GLY A 856 -29.90 10.91 -8.95
N ASP A 857 -29.09 11.89 -8.53
CA ASP A 857 -29.37 13.32 -8.75
C ASP A 857 -29.38 13.66 -10.25
N ALA A 858 -28.41 13.17 -11.04
CA ALA A 858 -28.39 13.39 -12.49
C ALA A 858 -29.63 12.81 -13.19
N TYR A 859 -30.06 11.59 -12.84
CA TYR A 859 -31.26 10.98 -13.40
C TYR A 859 -32.56 11.65 -12.95
N PHE A 860 -32.63 12.11 -11.69
CA PHE A 860 -33.75 12.90 -11.19
C PHE A 860 -33.96 14.16 -12.05
N HIS A 861 -32.88 14.87 -12.35
CA HIS A 861 -32.91 16.07 -13.19
C HIS A 861 -33.14 15.80 -14.69
N LEU A 862 -32.87 14.58 -15.18
CA LEU A 862 -33.28 14.12 -16.52
C LEU A 862 -34.75 13.69 -16.61
N GLY A 863 -35.46 13.61 -15.47
CA GLY A 863 -36.82 13.07 -15.40
C GLY A 863 -36.90 11.54 -15.51
N ASP A 864 -35.76 10.83 -15.49
CA ASP A 864 -35.72 9.36 -15.49
C ASP A 864 -35.94 8.83 -14.08
N THR A 865 -37.19 8.87 -13.63
CA THR A 865 -37.58 8.52 -12.27
C THR A 865 -37.25 7.06 -11.92
N ALA A 866 -37.20 6.17 -12.92
CA ALA A 866 -36.85 4.77 -12.75
C ALA A 866 -35.36 4.59 -12.42
N ARG A 867 -34.45 5.12 -13.25
CA ARG A 867 -33.01 5.02 -13.00
C ARG A 867 -32.56 5.89 -11.82
N ALA A 868 -33.23 7.02 -11.57
CA ALA A 868 -33.02 7.81 -10.36
C ALA A 868 -33.36 7.01 -9.10
N ARG A 869 -34.54 6.37 -9.05
CA ARG A 869 -34.95 5.54 -7.90
C ARG A 869 -33.98 4.37 -7.69
N GLN A 870 -33.56 3.72 -8.76
CA GLN A 870 -32.57 2.63 -8.70
C GLN A 870 -31.25 3.12 -8.10
N ALA A 871 -30.68 4.21 -8.62
CA ALA A 871 -29.39 4.73 -8.18
C ALA A 871 -29.40 5.20 -6.71
N TYR A 872 -30.43 5.92 -6.26
CA TYR A 872 -30.55 6.29 -4.84
C TYR A 872 -30.78 5.08 -3.93
N THR A 873 -31.52 4.06 -4.39
CA THR A 873 -31.69 2.80 -3.64
C THR A 873 -30.35 2.11 -3.47
N THR A 874 -29.60 1.89 -4.55
CA THR A 874 -28.27 1.27 -4.48
C THR A 874 -27.30 2.09 -3.64
N TYR A 875 -27.34 3.43 -3.69
CA TYR A 875 -26.55 4.26 -2.77
C TYR A 875 -26.89 4.00 -1.30
N LEU A 876 -28.17 3.95 -0.93
CA LEU A 876 -28.60 3.66 0.44
C LEU A 876 -28.33 2.21 0.87
N GLU A 877 -28.16 1.29 -0.06
CA GLU A 877 -27.79 -0.09 0.22
C GLU A 877 -26.28 -0.28 0.44
N LEU A 878 -25.45 0.52 -0.24
CA LEU A 878 -23.99 0.58 -0.01
C LEU A 878 -23.64 1.44 1.21
N GLN A 879 -24.37 2.54 1.44
CA GLN A 879 -24.14 3.51 2.52
C GLN A 879 -25.45 3.94 3.21
N PRO A 880 -26.11 3.07 3.99
CA PRO A 880 -27.36 3.39 4.70
C PRO A 880 -27.22 4.55 5.72
N THR A 881 -25.99 4.82 6.18
CA THR A 881 -25.64 5.86 7.16
C THR A 881 -24.58 6.85 6.63
N GLY A 882 -24.27 6.84 5.33
CA GLY A 882 -23.33 7.80 4.72
C GLY A 882 -23.86 9.23 4.69
N GLY A 883 -23.00 10.21 4.41
CA GLY A 883 -23.37 11.64 4.44
C GLY A 883 -24.59 11.99 3.56
N GLY A 884 -24.61 11.48 2.33
CA GLY A 884 -25.74 11.66 1.41
C GLY A 884 -26.99 10.83 1.75
N ALA A 885 -26.97 10.00 2.80
CA ALA A 885 -28.06 9.05 3.08
C ALA A 885 -29.34 9.74 3.60
N ALA A 886 -29.25 10.98 4.09
CA ALA A 886 -30.43 11.82 4.32
C ALA A 886 -31.00 12.37 2.99
N GLN A 887 -30.14 12.86 2.10
CA GLN A 887 -30.52 13.36 0.77
C GLN A 887 -31.17 12.26 -0.07
N ALA A 888 -30.54 11.10 -0.24
CA ALA A 888 -31.07 10.02 -1.06
C ALA A 888 -32.44 9.53 -0.59
N ARG A 889 -32.68 9.44 0.74
CA ARG A 889 -34.01 9.16 1.30
C ARG A 889 -35.02 10.24 0.93
N ALA A 890 -34.66 11.52 1.05
CA ALA A 890 -35.54 12.64 0.72
C ALA A 890 -35.82 12.76 -0.80
N GLN A 891 -34.89 12.36 -1.66
CA GLN A 891 -35.11 12.31 -3.12
C GLN A 891 -36.00 11.11 -3.50
N LEU A 892 -35.80 9.93 -2.88
CA LEU A 892 -36.65 8.74 -3.06
C LEU A 892 -38.12 8.95 -2.65
N GLN A 893 -38.40 9.92 -1.77
CA GLN A 893 -39.76 10.31 -1.38
C GLN A 893 -40.45 11.27 -2.38
N LYS A 894 -39.69 11.88 -3.30
CA LYS A 894 -40.21 12.76 -4.37
C LYS A 894 -40.43 12.02 -5.69
N LEU A 895 -39.76 10.88 -5.84
CA LEU A 895 -39.85 9.96 -6.98
C LEU A 895 -41.00 8.98 -6.82
#